data_AF-A0A7Y2XP97-F1
#
_entry.id   AF-A0A7Y2XP97-F1
#
_cell.length_a   1.000
_cell.length_b   1.000
_cell.length_c   1.000
_cell.angle_alpha   90.00
_cell.angle_beta   90.00
_cell.angle_gamma   90.00
#
_symmetry.space_group_name_H-M   'P 1'
#
loop_
_entity.id
_entity.type
_entity.pdbx_description
1 polymer ?
#
loop_
_entity_poly.entity_id
_entity_poly.type
_entity_poly.pdbx_seq_one_letter_code
_entity_poly.pdbx_strand_id
1 'polypeptide(L)'
;KGLLDLKVGDTVSFAIEVSDRYPGQDGPHVVRSDTRRITFLSKKEYLKQIQKKKDRLLSRILTIYRQQRSAFDSVRVLEPAADSYMQACQVEAIRQELVRDQLKEIALQVKLLLDDLAANNVSDAPEGESLEHVRKALLNIAEQHLANAASLLRHQSGVAAKDGEESPDPSSAAAAVNTAARELGSLVLLRSIDMAQEVYAREARMLAQVQASLRWRTVQDQSAAAQSSLSKEQNELAQWTARLVKDLNHGMRFEKRPLAVLRLIQSIKNLQAALTEQRMRQAAVLITQGQVDQAERLQAGLVTTLLDAEFSVRLSGAYATLIKTRDRMRLLVKVQTMLHKQCAEMSAQTFEERGAEVKQAQQNLRKRLLTLLLPSVPAPRAKLLDETFPQAPPVQNLLKGADHAMAEALKQLAAGQQQAAIVQQRKAGQSLARLVELVDRWSVEMGIQTLGLSTLVAASSERLSRIEEYEAKLVELLEKTDTAAAEDQKVDGLAEPQQILTEELATFNSDLIKQNQLNPDQDIPPLLSRMQRAEQAMRAAVKSLKANHADQAIGQQEQAADILAEAFAVVTRQNEQLGLLQSLVMFQRSVGFANGYMGDIVAEQQDMIVATKALKSDDASGLLPRFAHLKRCMDDVAPLLDMVATRVNTGTPLVFAATDLEDAVDSLENNDKLDALDAQDVAAESLDKVYHLVKELRFQTGYIAEIVDFLHTSVSDTAMMEYQQGALN
;
A
#
# COMPACT_ATOMS: atom_id res chain seq x y z
N LYS A 1 -21.67 -42.99 33.45
CA LYS A 1 -22.59 -42.93 32.30
C LYS A 1 -22.20 -44.06 31.36
N GLY A 2 -23.15 -44.88 30.92
CA GLY A 2 -22.88 -45.83 29.84
C GLY A 2 -22.65 -45.08 28.52
N LEU A 3 -22.04 -45.72 27.52
CA LEU A 3 -21.91 -45.15 26.17
C LEU A 3 -23.27 -44.72 25.57
N LEU A 4 -24.37 -45.30 26.06
CA LEU A 4 -25.75 -45.01 25.65
C LEU A 4 -26.33 -43.73 26.26
N ASP A 5 -25.69 -43.12 27.28
CA ASP A 5 -26.21 -41.94 28.00
C ASP A 5 -25.54 -40.61 27.59
N LEU A 6 -24.81 -40.60 26.47
CA LEU A 6 -24.03 -39.45 26.02
C LEU A 6 -24.93 -38.35 25.43
N LYS A 7 -24.73 -37.12 25.88
CA LYS A 7 -25.47 -35.92 25.43
C LYS A 7 -24.56 -34.96 24.67
N VAL A 8 -25.15 -34.05 23.89
CA VAL A 8 -24.43 -32.91 23.30
C VAL A 8 -23.74 -32.13 24.42
N GLY A 9 -22.45 -31.83 24.24
CA GLY A 9 -21.58 -31.20 25.23
C GLY A 9 -20.78 -32.19 26.10
N ASP A 10 -21.17 -33.47 26.15
CA ASP A 10 -20.38 -34.49 26.84
C ASP A 10 -19.05 -34.73 26.12
N THR A 11 -18.02 -35.07 26.89
CA THR A 11 -16.71 -35.40 26.36
C THR A 11 -16.24 -36.76 26.88
N VAL A 12 -15.83 -37.64 25.98
CA VAL A 12 -15.32 -38.98 26.30
C VAL A 12 -13.83 -39.02 26.00
N SER A 13 -13.05 -39.42 26.99
CA SER A 13 -11.64 -39.76 26.82
C SER A 13 -11.50 -41.28 26.75
N PHE A 14 -10.81 -41.78 25.73
CA PHE A 14 -10.57 -43.21 25.54
C PHE A 14 -9.13 -43.47 25.12
N ALA A 15 -8.61 -44.63 25.46
CA ALA A 15 -7.34 -45.14 24.97
C ALA A 15 -7.57 -46.57 24.48
N ILE A 16 -6.90 -46.97 23.42
CA ILE A 16 -6.98 -48.33 22.88
C ILE A 16 -5.77 -49.08 23.41
N GLU A 17 -6.02 -50.19 24.09
CA GLU A 17 -4.99 -51.10 24.56
C GLU A 17 -5.00 -52.32 23.65
N VAL A 18 -3.84 -52.65 23.07
CA VAL A 18 -3.66 -53.83 22.23
C VAL A 18 -2.68 -54.76 22.92
N SER A 19 -3.12 -56.00 23.15
CA SER A 19 -2.27 -57.10 23.61
C SER A 19 -1.96 -58.03 22.44
N ASP A 20 -0.73 -58.47 22.28
CA ASP A 20 -0.43 -59.53 21.31
C ASP A 20 -1.08 -60.88 21.72
N ARG A 21 -1.21 -61.80 20.76
CA ARG A 21 -1.78 -63.15 20.97
C ARG A 21 -0.73 -64.22 21.35
N TYR A 22 0.55 -63.90 21.33
CA TYR A 22 1.69 -64.79 21.54
C TYR A 22 2.62 -64.22 22.63
N PRO A 23 2.25 -64.35 23.91
CA PRO A 23 2.98 -63.75 25.02
C PRO A 23 4.42 -64.26 25.15
N GLY A 24 5.35 -63.37 25.49
CA GLY A 24 6.72 -63.73 25.86
C GLY A 24 6.79 -64.36 27.27
N GLN A 25 8.00 -64.66 27.76
CA GLN A 25 8.18 -65.28 29.10
C GLN A 25 7.59 -64.46 30.26
N ASP A 26 7.41 -63.15 30.07
CA ASP A 26 6.84 -62.22 31.05
C ASP A 26 5.36 -61.88 30.82
N GLY A 27 4.68 -62.56 29.88
CA GLY A 27 3.26 -62.32 29.52
C GLY A 27 3.04 -61.58 28.19
N PRO A 28 1.79 -61.26 27.83
CA PRO A 28 1.47 -60.62 26.55
C PRO A 28 1.99 -59.19 26.53
N HIS A 29 2.64 -58.80 25.43
CA HIS A 29 3.07 -57.40 25.26
C HIS A 29 1.83 -56.53 25.12
N VAL A 30 1.63 -55.63 26.08
CA VAL A 30 0.53 -54.68 26.10
C VAL A 30 1.06 -53.31 25.69
N VAL A 31 0.55 -52.78 24.57
CA VAL A 31 0.84 -51.42 24.13
C VAL A 31 -0.45 -50.61 24.17
N ARG A 32 -0.41 -49.48 24.87
CA ARG A 32 -1.54 -48.57 25.00
C ARG A 32 -1.34 -47.36 24.10
N SER A 33 -2.38 -46.99 23.35
CA SER A 33 -2.40 -45.77 22.56
C SER A 33 -2.43 -44.54 23.47
N ASP A 34 -2.02 -43.40 22.93
CA ASP A 34 -2.31 -42.12 23.58
C ASP A 34 -3.80 -41.95 23.85
N THR A 35 -4.11 -41.29 24.97
CA THR A 35 -5.49 -40.99 25.34
C THR A 35 -6.06 -39.96 24.37
N ARG A 36 -7.12 -40.34 23.66
CA ARG A 36 -7.86 -39.47 22.74
C ARG A 36 -9.14 -38.97 23.39
N ARG A 37 -9.57 -37.77 22.99
CA ARG A 37 -10.76 -37.10 23.55
C ARG A 37 -11.74 -36.77 22.43
N ILE A 38 -12.99 -37.19 22.55
CA ILE A 38 -14.10 -36.90 21.61
C ILE A 38 -15.16 -36.09 22.34
N THR A 39 -15.57 -34.97 21.75
CA THR A 39 -16.67 -34.12 22.25
C THR A 39 -17.87 -34.28 21.32
N PHE A 40 -19.06 -34.52 21.89
CA PHE A 40 -20.29 -34.64 21.13
C PHE A 40 -20.89 -33.24 20.90
N LEU A 41 -21.05 -32.85 19.64
CA LEU A 41 -21.56 -31.53 19.26
C LEU A 41 -22.93 -31.64 18.60
N SER A 42 -23.72 -30.57 18.65
CA SER A 42 -24.90 -30.46 17.78
C SER A 42 -24.48 -30.40 16.30
N LYS A 43 -25.36 -30.78 15.35
CA LYS A 43 -25.08 -30.69 13.91
C LYS A 43 -24.59 -29.29 13.52
N LYS A 44 -25.24 -28.24 14.02
CA LYS A 44 -24.89 -26.83 13.77
C LYS A 44 -23.49 -26.47 14.28
N GLU A 45 -23.14 -26.88 15.49
CA GLU A 45 -21.82 -26.61 16.07
C GLU A 45 -20.71 -27.44 15.41
N TYR A 46 -21.01 -28.69 15.05
CA TYR A 46 -20.10 -29.54 14.30
C TYR A 46 -19.77 -28.95 12.93
N LEU A 47 -20.78 -28.57 12.14
CA LEU A 47 -20.57 -27.91 10.84
C LEU A 47 -19.80 -26.58 10.99
N LYS A 48 -20.05 -25.81 12.04
CA LYS A 48 -19.26 -24.61 12.38
C LYS A 48 -17.78 -24.95 12.65
N GLN A 49 -17.48 -26.09 13.26
CA GLN A 49 -16.09 -26.54 13.45
C GLN A 49 -15.46 -27.02 12.15
N ILE A 50 -16.20 -27.71 11.28
CA ILE A 50 -15.74 -28.10 9.94
C ILE A 50 -15.40 -26.86 9.12
N GLN A 51 -16.27 -25.85 9.12
CA GLN A 51 -16.04 -24.58 8.45
C GLN A 51 -14.78 -23.87 9.00
N LYS A 52 -14.56 -23.86 10.33
CA LYS A 52 -13.32 -23.33 10.92
C LYS A 52 -12.06 -24.10 10.48
N LYS A 53 -12.13 -25.43 10.38
CA LYS A 53 -10.99 -26.25 9.91
C LYS A 53 -10.69 -25.97 8.43
N LYS A 54 -11.73 -25.91 7.59
CA LYS A 54 -11.64 -25.50 6.18
C LYS A 54 -10.98 -24.13 6.04
N ASP A 55 -11.41 -23.16 6.83
CA ASP A 55 -10.83 -21.82 6.87
C ASP A 55 -9.32 -21.86 7.17
N ARG A 56 -8.89 -22.65 8.15
CA ARG A 56 -7.44 -22.81 8.44
C ARG A 56 -6.66 -23.38 7.26
N LEU A 57 -7.22 -24.33 6.51
CA LEU A 57 -6.60 -24.88 5.30
C LEU A 57 -6.50 -23.82 4.19
N LEU A 58 -7.57 -23.05 3.96
CA LEU A 58 -7.55 -21.93 3.01
C LEU A 58 -6.56 -20.83 3.41
N SER A 59 -6.30 -20.61 4.71
CA SER A 59 -5.21 -19.70 5.15
C SER A 59 -3.84 -20.20 4.70
N ARG A 60 -3.59 -21.52 4.76
CA ARG A 60 -2.33 -22.10 4.27
C ARG A 60 -2.19 -21.91 2.75
N ILE A 61 -3.29 -22.08 2.01
CA ILE A 61 -3.32 -21.88 0.56
C ILE A 61 -3.01 -20.42 0.21
N LEU A 62 -3.49 -19.43 0.98
CA LEU A 62 -3.10 -18.03 0.77
C LEU A 62 -1.59 -17.82 0.90
N THR A 63 -0.96 -18.44 1.89
CA THR A 63 0.51 -18.37 2.04
C THR A 63 1.20 -18.92 0.80
N ILE A 64 0.71 -20.05 0.27
CA ILE A 64 1.23 -20.65 -0.96
C ILE A 64 0.99 -19.74 -2.17
N TYR A 65 -0.18 -19.11 -2.28
CA TYR A 65 -0.46 -18.11 -3.31
C TYR A 65 0.55 -16.95 -3.26
N ARG A 66 0.83 -16.40 -2.07
CA ARG A 66 1.85 -15.35 -1.89
C ARG A 66 3.24 -15.81 -2.29
N GLN A 67 3.59 -17.07 -1.96
CA GLN A 67 4.84 -17.68 -2.39
C GLN A 67 4.90 -17.80 -3.92
N GLN A 68 3.82 -18.22 -4.58
CA GLN A 68 3.76 -18.33 -6.03
C GLN A 68 3.81 -16.97 -6.73
N ARG A 69 3.22 -15.92 -6.14
CA ARG A 69 3.38 -14.54 -6.62
C ARG A 69 4.85 -14.08 -6.56
N SER A 70 5.54 -14.38 -5.46
CA SER A 70 6.98 -14.09 -5.34
C SER A 70 7.82 -14.90 -6.32
N ALA A 71 7.46 -16.17 -6.57
CA ALA A 71 8.13 -17.01 -7.56
C ALA A 71 8.01 -16.41 -8.96
N PHE A 72 6.79 -15.98 -9.34
CA PHE A 72 6.57 -15.33 -10.63
C PHE A 72 7.43 -14.08 -10.81
N ASP A 73 7.52 -13.24 -9.78
CA ASP A 73 8.36 -12.03 -9.82
C ASP A 73 9.84 -12.38 -10.06
N SER A 74 10.34 -13.47 -9.46
CA SER A 74 11.70 -13.96 -9.68
C SER A 74 11.90 -14.53 -11.09
N VAL A 75 10.99 -15.39 -11.57
CA VAL A 75 11.14 -16.05 -12.89
C VAL A 75 11.07 -15.05 -14.03
N ARG A 76 10.15 -14.08 -13.96
CA ARG A 76 9.95 -13.10 -15.04
C ARG A 76 11.16 -12.20 -15.27
N VAL A 77 12.03 -12.02 -14.27
CA VAL A 77 13.22 -11.17 -14.36
C VAL A 77 14.51 -11.96 -14.59
N LEU A 78 14.42 -13.28 -14.81
CA LEU A 78 15.59 -14.09 -15.15
C LEU A 78 16.18 -13.61 -16.47
N GLU A 79 17.49 -13.38 -16.47
CA GLU A 79 18.24 -12.95 -17.64
C GLU A 79 19.00 -14.16 -18.20
N PRO A 80 18.67 -14.66 -19.40
CA PRO A 80 19.34 -15.81 -20.02
C PRO A 80 20.87 -15.70 -20.11
N ALA A 81 21.37 -14.47 -20.23
CA ALA A 81 22.80 -14.18 -20.36
C ALA A 81 23.53 -14.12 -19.00
N ALA A 82 22.83 -14.23 -17.87
CA ALA A 82 23.46 -14.20 -16.56
C ALA A 82 24.08 -15.56 -16.20
N ASP A 83 25.28 -15.54 -15.62
CA ASP A 83 25.99 -16.76 -15.19
C ASP A 83 25.18 -17.62 -14.20
N SER A 84 24.27 -16.99 -13.44
CA SER A 84 23.39 -17.65 -12.47
C SER A 84 22.08 -18.19 -13.05
N TYR A 85 21.78 -17.97 -14.34
CA TYR A 85 20.49 -18.30 -14.95
C TYR A 85 20.11 -19.77 -14.78
N MET A 86 21.05 -20.69 -15.05
CA MET A 86 20.85 -22.13 -14.93
C MET A 86 20.48 -22.52 -13.48
N GLN A 87 21.27 -22.06 -12.50
CA GLN A 87 21.04 -22.35 -11.09
C GLN A 87 19.72 -21.78 -10.61
N ALA A 88 19.38 -20.56 -11.03
CA ALA A 88 18.11 -19.92 -10.70
C ALA A 88 16.90 -20.71 -11.24
N CYS A 89 16.99 -21.23 -12.47
CA CYS A 89 15.96 -22.11 -13.04
C CYS A 89 15.80 -23.41 -12.24
N GLN A 90 16.90 -24.04 -11.81
CA GLN A 90 16.88 -25.28 -11.02
C GLN A 90 16.24 -25.06 -9.64
N VAL A 91 16.68 -24.04 -8.92
CA VAL A 91 16.15 -23.70 -7.59
C VAL A 91 14.65 -23.45 -7.68
N GLU A 92 14.21 -22.71 -8.69
CA GLU A 92 12.80 -22.41 -8.87
C GLU A 92 11.99 -23.65 -9.28
N ALA A 93 12.53 -24.53 -10.13
CA ALA A 93 11.89 -25.80 -10.45
C ALA A 93 11.67 -26.67 -9.20
N ILE A 94 12.65 -26.75 -8.29
CA ILE A 94 12.54 -27.47 -7.03
C ILE A 94 11.46 -26.83 -6.14
N ARG A 95 11.42 -25.50 -6.07
CA ARG A 95 10.38 -24.78 -5.33
C ARG A 95 8.97 -25.11 -5.85
N GLN A 96 8.80 -25.21 -7.17
CA GLN A 96 7.50 -25.56 -7.77
C GLN A 96 7.03 -26.97 -7.37
N GLU A 97 7.94 -27.96 -7.31
CA GLU A 97 7.61 -29.30 -6.80
C GLU A 97 7.31 -29.32 -5.30
N LEU A 98 8.08 -28.58 -4.49
CA LEU A 98 7.80 -28.48 -3.05
C LEU A 98 6.40 -27.91 -2.80
N VAL A 99 6.02 -26.88 -3.56
CA VAL A 99 4.67 -26.31 -3.47
C VAL A 99 3.61 -27.29 -3.96
N ARG A 100 3.89 -28.06 -5.02
CA ARG A 100 3.00 -29.12 -5.51
C ARG A 100 2.72 -30.15 -4.44
N ASP A 101 3.73 -30.61 -3.71
CA ASP A 101 3.58 -31.57 -2.62
C ASP A 101 2.80 -30.97 -1.44
N GLN A 102 3.03 -29.71 -1.10
CA GLN A 102 2.24 -29.00 -0.09
C GLN A 102 0.75 -28.92 -0.46
N LEU A 103 0.41 -28.67 -1.73
CA LEU A 103 -0.99 -28.68 -2.17
C LEU A 103 -1.63 -30.06 -2.06
N LYS A 104 -0.88 -31.13 -2.39
CA LYS A 104 -1.35 -32.52 -2.24
C LYS A 104 -1.59 -32.87 -0.77
N GLU A 105 -0.72 -32.44 0.13
CA GLU A 105 -0.88 -32.61 1.57
C GLU A 105 -2.15 -31.89 2.07
N ILE A 106 -2.37 -30.64 1.65
CA ILE A 106 -3.60 -29.91 2.01
C ILE A 106 -4.84 -30.61 1.44
N ALA A 107 -4.80 -31.09 0.19
CA ALA A 107 -5.90 -31.84 -0.41
C ALA A 107 -6.20 -33.14 0.35
N LEU A 108 -5.19 -33.82 0.89
CA LEU A 108 -5.37 -34.98 1.76
C LEU A 108 -6.04 -34.58 3.07
N GLN A 109 -5.66 -33.46 3.68
CA GLN A 109 -6.31 -32.96 4.89
C GLN A 109 -7.79 -32.56 4.64
N VAL A 110 -8.09 -32.00 3.47
CA VAL A 110 -9.48 -31.74 3.04
C VAL A 110 -10.25 -33.05 2.90
N LYS A 111 -9.64 -34.10 2.32
CA LYS A 111 -10.24 -35.44 2.24
C LYS A 111 -10.59 -35.98 3.61
N LEU A 112 -9.69 -35.85 4.60
CA LEU A 112 -9.97 -36.28 5.97
C LEU A 112 -11.19 -35.57 6.58
N LEU A 113 -11.46 -34.31 6.21
CA LEU A 113 -12.67 -33.60 6.64
C LEU A 113 -13.93 -34.14 5.94
N LEU A 114 -13.84 -34.50 4.66
CA LEU A 114 -14.94 -35.13 3.92
C LEU A 114 -15.27 -36.52 4.48
N ASP A 115 -14.24 -37.31 4.79
CA ASP A 115 -14.38 -38.61 5.43
C ASP A 115 -14.99 -38.47 6.83
N ASP A 116 -14.63 -37.41 7.58
CA ASP A 116 -15.25 -37.07 8.88
C ASP A 116 -16.74 -36.69 8.73
N LEU A 117 -17.10 -35.88 7.72
CA LEU A 117 -18.50 -35.57 7.42
C LEU A 117 -19.30 -36.85 7.09
N ALA A 118 -18.71 -37.78 6.33
CA ALA A 118 -19.31 -39.06 6.01
C ALA A 118 -19.48 -39.96 7.23
N ALA A 119 -18.46 -40.04 8.09
CA ALA A 119 -18.53 -40.80 9.34
C ALA A 119 -19.62 -40.28 10.29
N ASN A 120 -19.96 -38.98 10.22
CA ASN A 120 -21.02 -38.35 10.99
C ASN A 120 -22.37 -38.26 10.26
N ASN A 121 -22.53 -38.91 9.10
CA ASN A 121 -23.76 -38.90 8.28
C ASN A 121 -24.27 -37.50 7.91
N VAL A 122 -23.37 -36.57 7.57
CA VAL A 122 -23.70 -35.19 7.19
C VAL A 122 -22.97 -34.74 5.92
N SER A 123 -22.66 -35.68 5.02
CA SER A 123 -22.00 -35.41 3.74
C SER A 123 -22.83 -34.57 2.76
N ASP A 124 -24.15 -34.55 2.94
CA ASP A 124 -25.12 -33.78 2.17
C ASP A 124 -25.14 -32.28 2.51
N ALA A 125 -24.40 -31.87 3.56
CA ALA A 125 -24.31 -30.47 3.94
C ALA A 125 -23.54 -29.65 2.88
N PRO A 126 -23.88 -28.35 2.68
CA PRO A 126 -23.18 -27.46 1.74
C PRO A 126 -21.66 -27.38 1.98
N GLU A 127 -21.21 -27.57 3.21
CA GLU A 127 -19.79 -27.64 3.57
C GLU A 127 -19.07 -28.80 2.85
N GLY A 128 -19.74 -29.93 2.64
CA GLY A 128 -19.21 -31.11 1.95
C GLY A 128 -18.93 -30.85 0.47
N GLU A 129 -19.91 -30.33 -0.27
CA GLU A 129 -19.73 -29.97 -1.69
C GLU A 129 -18.60 -28.95 -1.87
N SER A 130 -18.57 -27.94 -0.99
CA SER A 130 -17.55 -26.90 -1.05
C SER A 130 -16.14 -27.42 -0.70
N LEU A 131 -16.01 -28.36 0.25
CA LEU A 131 -14.74 -29.03 0.53
C LEU A 131 -14.27 -29.89 -0.64
N GLU A 132 -15.18 -30.63 -1.30
CA GLU A 132 -14.82 -31.45 -2.46
C GLU A 132 -14.40 -30.60 -3.66
N HIS A 133 -15.07 -29.46 -3.89
CA HIS A 133 -14.63 -28.49 -4.89
C HIS A 133 -13.20 -28.00 -4.62
N VAL A 134 -12.90 -27.60 -3.37
CA VAL A 134 -11.55 -27.18 -2.97
C VAL A 134 -10.54 -28.30 -3.18
N ARG A 135 -10.86 -29.54 -2.78
CA ARG A 135 -9.97 -30.69 -2.96
C ARG A 135 -9.63 -30.93 -4.43
N LYS A 136 -10.63 -30.95 -5.30
CA LYS A 136 -10.44 -31.15 -6.75
C LYS A 136 -9.61 -30.03 -7.36
N ALA A 137 -9.89 -28.77 -7.00
CA ALA A 137 -9.12 -27.63 -7.48
C ALA A 137 -7.65 -27.70 -7.07
N LEU A 138 -7.34 -28.05 -5.81
CA LEU A 138 -5.97 -28.20 -5.34
C LEU A 138 -5.19 -29.27 -6.11
N LEU A 139 -5.80 -30.44 -6.32
CA LEU A 139 -5.18 -31.51 -7.10
C LEU A 139 -4.97 -31.09 -8.56
N ASN A 140 -5.95 -30.39 -9.15
CA ASN A 140 -5.82 -29.90 -10.52
C ASN A 140 -4.67 -28.90 -10.66
N ILE A 141 -4.57 -27.94 -9.75
CA ILE A 141 -3.48 -26.95 -9.73
C ILE A 141 -2.12 -27.63 -9.57
N ALA A 142 -2.04 -28.60 -8.66
CA ALA A 142 -0.82 -29.36 -8.41
C ALA A 142 -0.35 -30.14 -9.65
N GLU A 143 -1.26 -30.86 -10.31
CA GLU A 143 -0.90 -31.75 -11.43
C GLU A 143 -0.80 -31.05 -12.78
N GLN A 144 -1.60 -30.01 -13.03
CA GLN A 144 -1.61 -29.34 -14.33
C GLN A 144 -0.71 -28.11 -14.37
N HIS A 145 -0.73 -27.27 -13.33
CA HIS A 145 -0.07 -25.96 -13.39
C HIS A 145 1.31 -25.99 -12.75
N LEU A 146 1.45 -26.50 -11.53
CA LEU A 146 2.74 -26.55 -10.84
C LEU A 146 3.70 -27.56 -11.48
N ALA A 147 3.20 -28.74 -11.86
CA ALA A 147 4.02 -29.73 -12.56
C ALA A 147 4.53 -29.20 -13.92
N ASN A 148 3.67 -28.50 -14.68
CA ASN A 148 4.06 -27.86 -15.94
C ASN A 148 5.11 -26.76 -15.72
N ALA A 149 4.92 -25.89 -14.73
CA ALA A 149 5.89 -24.85 -14.38
C ALA A 149 7.26 -25.45 -14.01
N ALA A 150 7.28 -26.49 -13.16
CA ALA A 150 8.51 -27.20 -12.80
C ALA A 150 9.20 -27.83 -14.03
N SER A 151 8.42 -28.45 -14.93
CA SER A 151 8.93 -29.05 -16.16
C SER A 151 9.58 -28.01 -17.08
N LEU A 152 8.91 -26.88 -17.32
CA LEU A 152 9.44 -25.80 -18.16
C LEU A 152 10.71 -25.16 -17.57
N LEU A 153 10.79 -25.00 -16.25
CA LEU A 153 12.01 -24.49 -15.60
C LEU A 153 13.18 -25.48 -15.68
N ARG A 154 12.91 -26.79 -15.54
CA ARG A 154 13.94 -27.82 -15.77
C ARG A 154 14.41 -27.83 -17.22
N HIS A 155 13.48 -27.67 -18.16
CA HIS A 155 13.81 -27.54 -19.58
C HIS A 155 14.76 -26.36 -19.81
N GLN A 156 14.43 -25.18 -19.28
CA GLN A 156 15.29 -23.98 -19.40
C GLN A 156 16.66 -24.17 -18.76
N SER A 157 16.74 -24.85 -17.60
CA SER A 157 18.04 -25.24 -17.04
C SER A 157 18.82 -26.18 -17.95
N GLY A 158 18.15 -27.11 -18.63
CA GLY A 158 18.77 -28.06 -19.55
C GLY A 158 19.27 -27.40 -20.83
N VAL A 159 18.51 -26.43 -21.36
CA VAL A 159 18.90 -25.58 -22.50
C VAL A 159 20.12 -24.75 -22.12
N ALA A 160 20.11 -24.09 -20.96
CA ALA A 160 21.25 -23.30 -20.50
C ALA A 160 22.53 -24.11 -20.20
N ALA A 161 22.39 -25.43 -19.96
CA ALA A 161 23.52 -26.32 -19.69
C ALA A 161 24.15 -26.95 -20.95
N LYS A 162 23.52 -26.77 -22.12
CA LYS A 162 23.96 -27.35 -23.39
C LYS A 162 24.26 -26.23 -24.39
N ASP A 163 25.37 -26.34 -25.10
CA ASP A 163 25.64 -25.54 -26.31
C ASP A 163 24.80 -26.06 -27.48
N GLY A 164 23.48 -25.91 -27.37
CA GLY A 164 22.49 -26.32 -28.38
C GLY A 164 22.03 -25.16 -29.28
N GLU A 165 21.25 -25.48 -30.31
CA GLU A 165 20.64 -24.48 -31.21
C GLU A 165 19.51 -23.68 -30.54
N GLU A 166 18.89 -24.21 -29.48
CA GLU A 166 17.80 -23.54 -28.76
C GLU A 166 18.34 -22.49 -27.78
N SER A 167 17.86 -21.25 -27.90
CA SER A 167 18.22 -20.15 -26.99
C SER A 167 17.37 -20.17 -25.72
N PRO A 168 17.93 -19.91 -24.53
CA PRO A 168 17.16 -19.91 -23.29
C PRO A 168 16.15 -18.75 -23.26
N ASP A 169 14.90 -19.05 -22.86
CA ASP A 169 13.80 -18.09 -22.71
C ASP A 169 12.90 -18.47 -21.51
N PRO A 170 12.87 -17.68 -20.43
CA PRO A 170 12.06 -17.97 -19.26
C PRO A 170 10.57 -17.64 -19.44
N SER A 171 10.15 -17.05 -20.56
CA SER A 171 8.79 -16.50 -20.75
C SER A 171 7.68 -17.54 -20.54
N SER A 172 7.82 -18.71 -21.15
CA SER A 172 6.83 -19.81 -21.01
C SER A 172 6.77 -20.35 -19.58
N ALA A 173 7.91 -20.48 -18.92
CA ALA A 173 7.98 -20.89 -17.51
C ALA A 173 7.34 -19.83 -16.59
N ALA A 174 7.61 -18.55 -16.82
CA ALA A 174 7.00 -17.44 -16.09
C ALA A 174 5.48 -17.45 -16.25
N ALA A 175 4.97 -17.67 -17.47
CA ALA A 175 3.54 -17.76 -17.75
C ALA A 175 2.87 -18.93 -16.99
N ALA A 176 3.53 -20.09 -16.90
CA ALA A 176 3.03 -21.24 -16.16
C ALA A 176 2.98 -20.97 -14.65
N VAL A 177 4.03 -20.38 -14.07
CA VAL A 177 4.04 -19.97 -12.64
C VAL A 177 2.95 -18.94 -12.36
N ASN A 178 2.77 -17.96 -13.25
CA ASN A 178 1.71 -16.95 -13.12
C ASN A 178 0.31 -17.58 -13.14
N THR A 179 0.09 -18.55 -14.03
CA THR A 179 -1.17 -19.30 -14.13
C THR A 179 -1.44 -20.04 -12.84
N ALA A 180 -0.47 -20.78 -12.31
CA ALA A 180 -0.60 -21.48 -11.02
C ALA A 180 -0.97 -20.51 -9.88
N ALA A 181 -0.31 -19.35 -9.82
CA ALA A 181 -0.62 -18.32 -8.84
C ALA A 181 -2.06 -17.81 -8.98
N ARG A 182 -2.55 -17.57 -10.21
CA ARG A 182 -3.92 -17.09 -10.43
C ARG A 182 -4.97 -18.10 -10.02
N GLU A 183 -4.80 -19.38 -10.36
CA GLU A 183 -5.73 -20.43 -9.95
C GLU A 183 -5.80 -20.58 -8.43
N LEU A 184 -4.65 -20.46 -7.74
CA LEU A 184 -4.62 -20.42 -6.28
C LEU A 184 -5.35 -19.19 -5.72
N GLY A 185 -5.18 -18.03 -6.36
CA GLY A 185 -5.89 -16.79 -6.05
C GLY A 185 -7.41 -16.95 -6.16
N SER A 186 -7.89 -17.51 -7.27
CA SER A 186 -9.31 -17.83 -7.50
C SER A 186 -9.88 -18.75 -6.41
N LEU A 187 -9.09 -19.69 -5.91
CA LEU A 187 -9.53 -20.60 -4.86
C LEU A 187 -9.69 -19.90 -3.48
N VAL A 188 -8.82 -18.95 -3.15
CA VAL A 188 -8.82 -18.31 -1.81
C VAL A 188 -9.63 -17.03 -1.74
N LEU A 189 -9.86 -16.33 -2.86
CA LEU A 189 -10.66 -15.09 -2.88
C LEU A 189 -12.10 -15.30 -2.42
N LEU A 190 -12.63 -16.52 -2.58
CA LEU A 190 -14.01 -16.89 -2.22
C LEU A 190 -14.25 -17.12 -0.72
N ARG A 191 -13.21 -16.98 0.11
CA ARG A 191 -13.27 -17.32 1.53
C ARG A 191 -13.82 -16.20 2.41
N SER A 192 -13.25 -15.00 2.27
CA SER A 192 -13.62 -13.83 3.07
C SER A 192 -13.29 -12.56 2.31
N ILE A 193 -13.91 -11.45 2.71
CA ILE A 193 -13.65 -10.15 2.10
C ILE A 193 -12.17 -9.73 2.22
N ASP A 194 -11.51 -10.03 3.34
CA ASP A 194 -10.10 -9.71 3.53
C ASP A 194 -9.21 -10.44 2.50
N MET A 195 -9.53 -11.71 2.22
CA MET A 195 -8.83 -12.47 1.18
C MET A 195 -9.16 -11.94 -0.21
N ALA A 196 -10.42 -11.62 -0.48
CA ALA A 196 -10.86 -11.09 -1.76
C ALA A 196 -10.16 -9.75 -2.07
N GLN A 197 -10.12 -8.83 -1.11
CA GLN A 197 -9.41 -7.55 -1.23
C GLN A 197 -7.89 -7.75 -1.41
N GLU A 198 -7.29 -8.68 -0.67
CA GLU A 198 -5.87 -8.96 -0.83
C GLU A 198 -5.54 -9.53 -2.23
N VAL A 199 -6.27 -10.55 -2.66
CA VAL A 199 -6.08 -11.16 -3.98
C VAL A 199 -6.34 -10.12 -5.05
N TYR A 200 -7.47 -9.41 -4.99
CA TYR A 200 -7.82 -8.36 -5.95
C TYR A 200 -6.73 -7.29 -6.06
N ALA A 201 -6.25 -6.73 -4.94
CA ALA A 201 -5.19 -5.73 -4.94
C ALA A 201 -3.89 -6.27 -5.55
N ARG A 202 -3.49 -7.50 -5.20
CA ARG A 202 -2.27 -8.12 -5.75
C ARG A 202 -2.41 -8.45 -7.23
N GLU A 203 -3.56 -8.94 -7.66
CA GLU A 203 -3.83 -9.23 -9.07
C GLU A 203 -3.90 -7.95 -9.89
N ALA A 204 -4.60 -6.91 -9.44
CA ALA A 204 -4.64 -5.61 -10.11
C ALA A 204 -3.24 -5.04 -10.31
N ARG A 205 -2.39 -5.08 -9.26
CA ARG A 205 -0.98 -4.72 -9.35
C ARG A 205 -0.22 -5.56 -10.37
N MET A 206 -0.45 -6.88 -10.35
CA MET A 206 0.25 -7.80 -11.22
C MET A 206 -0.12 -7.57 -12.69
N LEU A 207 -1.41 -7.35 -12.96
CA LEU A 207 -1.91 -6.96 -14.26
C LEU A 207 -1.24 -5.66 -14.72
N ALA A 208 -1.11 -4.65 -13.83
CA ALA A 208 -0.42 -3.40 -14.14
C ALA A 208 1.05 -3.62 -14.51
N GLN A 209 1.76 -4.49 -13.79
CA GLN A 209 3.16 -4.83 -14.09
C GLN A 209 3.32 -5.57 -15.42
N VAL A 210 2.49 -6.56 -15.69
CA VAL A 210 2.51 -7.28 -16.98
C VAL A 210 2.16 -6.33 -18.12
N GLN A 211 1.16 -5.47 -17.92
CA GLN A 211 0.77 -4.44 -18.89
C GLN A 211 1.91 -3.46 -19.19
N ALA A 212 2.67 -3.05 -18.18
CA ALA A 212 3.84 -2.18 -18.35
C ALA A 212 5.01 -2.88 -19.06
N SER A 213 5.21 -4.17 -18.80
CA SER A 213 6.19 -5.00 -19.52
C SER A 213 5.80 -5.18 -21.00
N LEU A 214 4.53 -5.44 -21.28
CA LEU A 214 3.99 -5.51 -22.65
C LEU A 214 4.16 -4.18 -23.37
N ARG A 215 3.95 -3.05 -22.67
CA ARG A 215 4.20 -1.71 -23.22
C ARG A 215 5.64 -1.54 -23.66
N TRP A 216 6.61 -1.90 -22.82
CA TRP A 216 8.02 -1.88 -23.19
C TRP A 216 8.31 -2.73 -24.43
N ARG A 217 7.87 -3.99 -24.45
CA ARG A 217 8.13 -4.92 -25.55
C ARG A 217 7.48 -4.49 -26.87
N THR A 218 6.28 -3.92 -26.81
CA THR A 218 5.55 -3.37 -27.97
C THR A 218 6.34 -2.27 -28.69
N VAL A 219 7.12 -1.48 -27.94
CA VAL A 219 7.92 -0.39 -28.51
C VAL A 219 9.35 -0.84 -28.87
N GLN A 220 9.80 -1.99 -28.37
CA GLN A 220 11.15 -2.51 -28.58
C GLN A 220 11.29 -3.28 -29.91
N ASP A 221 10.36 -4.19 -30.22
CA ASP A 221 10.44 -5.07 -31.40
C ASP A 221 9.17 -4.94 -32.25
N GLN A 222 9.36 -4.48 -33.49
CA GLN A 222 8.28 -4.22 -34.45
C GLN A 222 8.18 -5.31 -35.53
N SER A 223 8.88 -6.45 -35.35
CA SER A 223 8.76 -7.58 -36.26
C SER A 223 7.35 -8.19 -36.23
N ALA A 224 6.89 -8.73 -37.36
CA ALA A 224 5.56 -9.35 -37.45
C ALA A 224 5.41 -10.55 -36.49
N ALA A 225 6.48 -11.33 -36.31
CA ALA A 225 6.52 -12.43 -35.34
C ALA A 225 6.34 -11.93 -33.90
N ALA A 226 7.09 -10.90 -33.48
CA ALA A 226 6.93 -10.30 -32.16
C ALA A 226 5.54 -9.70 -31.95
N GLN A 227 5.00 -8.98 -32.95
CA GLN A 227 3.66 -8.38 -32.88
C GLN A 227 2.57 -9.43 -32.68
N SER A 228 2.63 -10.57 -33.38
CA SER A 228 1.67 -11.66 -33.21
C SER A 228 1.72 -12.27 -31.80
N SER A 229 2.92 -12.50 -31.26
CA SER A 229 3.12 -13.00 -29.89
C SER A 229 2.62 -12.00 -28.85
N LEU A 230 3.00 -10.72 -28.97
CA LEU A 230 2.58 -9.66 -28.06
C LEU A 230 1.07 -9.42 -28.07
N SER A 231 0.43 -9.49 -29.25
CA SER A 231 -1.02 -9.40 -29.37
C SER A 231 -1.72 -10.55 -28.65
N LYS A 232 -1.17 -11.78 -28.74
CA LYS A 232 -1.69 -12.94 -28.00
C LYS A 232 -1.57 -12.72 -26.49
N GLU A 233 -0.40 -12.33 -25.99
CA GLU A 233 -0.18 -12.05 -24.56
C GLU A 233 -1.10 -10.92 -24.04
N GLN A 234 -1.33 -9.88 -24.84
CA GLN A 234 -2.23 -8.78 -24.51
C GLN A 234 -3.70 -9.25 -24.43
N ASN A 235 -4.12 -10.18 -25.30
CA ASN A 235 -5.45 -10.80 -25.24
C ASN A 235 -5.60 -11.73 -24.05
N GLU A 236 -4.57 -12.51 -23.72
CA GLU A 236 -4.55 -13.33 -22.51
C GLU A 236 -4.73 -12.44 -21.28
N LEU A 237 -4.00 -11.32 -21.19
CA LEU A 237 -4.15 -10.36 -20.08
C LEU A 237 -5.58 -9.82 -19.96
N ALA A 238 -6.26 -9.56 -21.07
CA ALA A 238 -7.67 -9.18 -21.10
C ALA A 238 -8.57 -10.28 -20.53
N GLN A 239 -8.39 -11.53 -20.96
CA GLN A 239 -9.15 -12.68 -20.46
C GLN A 239 -8.96 -12.88 -18.96
N TRP A 240 -7.74 -12.74 -18.46
CA TRP A 240 -7.45 -12.83 -17.03
C TRP A 240 -8.12 -11.72 -16.22
N THR A 241 -8.14 -10.50 -16.75
CA THR A 241 -8.84 -9.37 -16.11
C THR A 241 -10.34 -9.63 -16.05
N ALA A 242 -10.93 -10.13 -17.14
CA ALA A 242 -12.35 -10.48 -17.21
C ALA A 242 -12.70 -11.60 -16.22
N ARG A 243 -11.84 -12.63 -16.12
CA ARG A 243 -12.03 -13.74 -15.17
C ARG A 243 -11.95 -13.27 -13.73
N LEU A 244 -10.97 -12.42 -13.36
CA LEU A 244 -10.87 -11.87 -12.00
C LEU A 244 -12.16 -11.14 -11.60
N VAL A 245 -12.66 -10.26 -12.49
CA VAL A 245 -13.91 -9.53 -12.27
C VAL A 245 -15.09 -10.50 -12.13
N LYS A 246 -15.16 -11.53 -12.98
CA LYS A 246 -16.20 -12.55 -12.91
C LYS A 246 -16.17 -13.34 -11.60
N ASP A 247 -15.00 -13.85 -11.21
CA ASP A 247 -14.82 -14.65 -10.00
C ASP A 247 -15.21 -13.84 -8.75
N LEU A 248 -14.84 -12.56 -8.69
CA LEU A 248 -15.21 -11.66 -7.60
C LEU A 248 -16.72 -11.35 -7.57
N ASN A 249 -17.34 -11.11 -8.72
CA ASN A 249 -18.79 -10.85 -8.79
C ASN A 249 -19.63 -12.06 -8.38
N HIS A 250 -19.24 -13.28 -8.74
CA HIS A 250 -19.97 -14.50 -8.35
C HIS A 250 -19.67 -14.92 -6.91
N GLY A 251 -18.47 -14.57 -6.43
CA GLY A 251 -17.91 -15.08 -5.19
C GLY A 251 -18.08 -14.20 -3.96
N MET A 252 -18.73 -13.04 -4.10
CA MET A 252 -18.75 -12.02 -3.06
C MET A 252 -19.58 -12.45 -1.86
N ARG A 253 -19.02 -12.29 -0.66
CA ARG A 253 -19.71 -12.59 0.61
C ARG A 253 -19.94 -11.31 1.40
N PHE A 254 -21.19 -11.08 1.79
CA PHE A 254 -21.66 -9.88 2.50
C PHE A 254 -21.66 -10.03 4.04
N GLU A 255 -21.00 -11.06 4.58
CA GLU A 255 -21.15 -11.47 5.98
C GLU A 255 -20.43 -10.55 6.98
N LYS A 256 -19.31 -9.93 6.59
CA LYS A 256 -18.44 -9.13 7.48
C LYS A 256 -17.81 -7.95 6.76
N ARG A 257 -17.56 -6.87 7.50
CA ARG A 257 -16.97 -5.59 7.02
C ARG A 257 -17.72 -4.99 5.81
N PRO A 258 -18.99 -4.62 5.98
CA PRO A 258 -19.84 -4.02 4.93
C PRO A 258 -19.14 -2.98 4.06
N LEU A 259 -18.50 -1.98 4.67
CA LEU A 259 -17.82 -0.91 3.91
C LEU A 259 -16.63 -1.40 3.05
N ALA A 260 -15.94 -2.46 3.48
CA ALA A 260 -14.87 -3.06 2.69
C ALA A 260 -15.41 -3.86 1.50
N VAL A 261 -16.55 -4.55 1.67
CA VAL A 261 -17.27 -5.22 0.58
C VAL A 261 -17.75 -4.18 -0.43
N LEU A 262 -18.38 -3.11 0.04
CA LEU A 262 -18.86 -2.01 -0.80
C LEU A 262 -17.73 -1.39 -1.64
N ARG A 263 -16.58 -1.08 -1.03
CA ARG A 263 -15.42 -0.56 -1.76
C ARG A 263 -14.91 -1.51 -2.83
N LEU A 264 -14.89 -2.82 -2.56
CA LEU A 264 -14.47 -3.81 -3.55
C LEU A 264 -15.45 -3.86 -4.73
N ILE A 265 -16.76 -3.84 -4.45
CA ILE A 265 -17.82 -3.76 -5.48
C ILE A 265 -17.60 -2.53 -6.36
N GLN A 266 -17.46 -1.36 -5.75
CA GLN A 266 -17.27 -0.12 -6.50
C GLN A 266 -15.97 -0.13 -7.29
N SER A 267 -14.88 -0.69 -6.75
CA SER A 267 -13.65 -0.80 -7.53
C SER A 267 -13.79 -1.72 -8.75
N ILE A 268 -14.53 -2.82 -8.64
CA ILE A 268 -14.79 -3.73 -9.77
C ILE A 268 -15.64 -3.00 -10.83
N LYS A 269 -16.68 -2.28 -10.40
CA LYS A 269 -17.52 -1.46 -11.29
C LYS A 269 -16.70 -0.39 -12.00
N ASN A 270 -15.77 0.27 -11.31
CA ASN A 270 -14.87 1.26 -11.91
C ASN A 270 -13.99 0.63 -13.01
N LEU A 271 -13.47 -0.60 -12.81
CA LEU A 271 -12.74 -1.32 -13.87
C LEU A 271 -13.63 -1.63 -15.08
N GLN A 272 -14.89 -2.00 -14.85
CA GLN A 272 -15.86 -2.27 -15.90
C GLN A 272 -16.26 -0.99 -16.66
N ALA A 273 -16.55 0.09 -15.94
CA ALA A 273 -16.88 1.41 -16.49
C ALA A 273 -15.71 2.01 -17.30
N ALA A 274 -14.47 1.77 -16.88
CA ALA A 274 -13.28 2.15 -17.63
C ALA A 274 -13.02 1.27 -18.88
N LEU A 275 -13.90 0.29 -19.15
CA LEU A 275 -13.82 -0.66 -20.26
C LEU A 275 -12.46 -1.37 -20.35
N THR A 276 -11.89 -1.72 -19.19
CA THR A 276 -10.49 -2.17 -19.07
C THR A 276 -10.19 -3.36 -19.99
N GLU A 277 -11.06 -4.39 -19.99
CA GLU A 277 -10.92 -5.55 -20.87
C GLU A 277 -10.97 -5.17 -22.36
N GLN A 278 -11.94 -4.35 -22.75
CA GLN A 278 -12.12 -3.95 -24.15
C GLN A 278 -10.94 -3.12 -24.64
N ARG A 279 -10.42 -2.22 -23.80
CA ARG A 279 -9.21 -1.44 -24.07
C ARG A 279 -7.96 -2.33 -24.20
N MET A 280 -7.84 -3.39 -23.39
CA MET A 280 -6.76 -4.38 -23.57
C MET A 280 -6.89 -5.12 -24.91
N ARG A 281 -8.10 -5.56 -25.29
CA ARG A 281 -8.34 -6.20 -26.60
C ARG A 281 -8.06 -5.23 -27.76
N GLN A 282 -8.44 -3.96 -27.61
CA GLN A 282 -8.12 -2.92 -28.59
C GLN A 282 -6.61 -2.71 -28.71
N ALA A 283 -5.86 -2.71 -27.60
CA ALA A 283 -4.40 -2.65 -27.66
C ALA A 283 -3.82 -3.84 -28.44
N ALA A 284 -4.35 -5.05 -28.26
CA ALA A 284 -3.93 -6.23 -29.03
C ALA A 284 -4.15 -6.05 -30.54
N VAL A 285 -5.31 -5.50 -30.94
CA VAL A 285 -5.59 -5.17 -32.35
C VAL A 285 -4.60 -4.13 -32.89
N LEU A 286 -4.32 -3.07 -32.15
CA LEU A 286 -3.38 -2.02 -32.55
C LEU A 286 -1.95 -2.56 -32.72
N ILE A 287 -1.53 -3.51 -31.86
CA ILE A 287 -0.24 -4.20 -31.98
C ILE A 287 -0.17 -4.97 -33.30
N THR A 288 -1.21 -5.74 -33.64
CA THR A 288 -1.28 -6.51 -34.90
C THR A 288 -1.30 -5.60 -36.13
N GLN A 289 -1.85 -4.40 -36.02
CA GLN A 289 -1.87 -3.39 -37.09
C GLN A 289 -0.57 -2.58 -37.20
N GLY A 290 0.42 -2.83 -36.32
CA GLY A 290 1.67 -2.07 -36.28
C GLY A 290 1.50 -0.62 -35.79
N GLN A 291 0.37 -0.27 -35.18
CA GLN A 291 0.09 1.07 -34.66
C GLN A 291 0.69 1.27 -33.26
N VAL A 292 2.02 1.17 -33.18
CA VAL A 292 2.80 1.13 -31.92
C VAL A 292 2.50 2.33 -31.01
N ASP A 293 2.47 3.55 -31.54
CA ASP A 293 2.22 4.77 -30.75
C ASP A 293 0.82 4.82 -30.12
N GLN A 294 -0.18 4.22 -30.77
CA GLN A 294 -1.54 4.16 -30.24
C GLN A 294 -1.67 3.04 -29.20
N ALA A 295 -1.06 1.88 -29.48
CA ALA A 295 -0.99 0.77 -28.54
C ALA A 295 -0.29 1.21 -27.25
N GLU A 296 0.89 1.85 -27.34
CA GLU A 296 1.66 2.32 -26.18
C GLU A 296 0.85 3.25 -25.27
N ARG A 297 0.16 4.24 -25.84
CA ARG A 297 -0.69 5.18 -25.08
C ARG A 297 -1.83 4.47 -24.37
N LEU A 298 -2.47 3.53 -25.06
CA LEU A 298 -3.57 2.76 -24.50
C LEU A 298 -3.09 1.88 -23.34
N GLN A 299 -1.95 1.20 -23.53
CA GLN A 299 -1.30 0.38 -22.49
C GLN A 299 -0.84 1.22 -21.30
N ALA A 300 -0.31 2.43 -21.52
CA ALA A 300 0.04 3.36 -20.44
C ALA A 300 -1.19 3.73 -19.59
N GLY A 301 -2.30 4.08 -20.24
CA GLY A 301 -3.56 4.37 -19.54
C GLY A 301 -4.11 3.17 -18.77
N LEU A 302 -3.97 1.95 -19.31
CA LEU A 302 -4.37 0.71 -18.63
C LEU A 302 -3.55 0.44 -17.36
N VAL A 303 -2.24 0.74 -17.36
CA VAL A 303 -1.39 0.64 -16.16
C VAL A 303 -1.95 1.53 -15.04
N THR A 304 -2.29 2.78 -15.36
CA THR A 304 -2.87 3.72 -14.38
C THR A 304 -4.21 3.22 -13.85
N THR A 305 -5.14 2.80 -14.72
CA THR A 305 -6.45 2.27 -14.31
C THR A 305 -6.33 1.06 -13.37
N LEU A 306 -5.40 0.15 -13.63
CA LEU A 306 -5.17 -1.03 -12.78
C LEU A 306 -4.53 -0.68 -11.43
N LEU A 307 -3.66 0.34 -11.39
CA LEU A 307 -3.09 0.82 -10.13
C LEU A 307 -4.15 1.55 -9.28
N ASP A 308 -5.00 2.37 -9.89
CA ASP A 308 -6.09 3.03 -9.18
C ASP A 308 -7.08 2.01 -8.58
N ALA A 309 -7.30 0.89 -9.28
CA ALA A 309 -8.05 -0.26 -8.78
C ALA A 309 -7.37 -1.00 -7.61
N GLU A 310 -6.03 -1.10 -7.58
CA GLU A 310 -5.32 -1.60 -6.39
C GLU A 310 -5.51 -0.66 -5.20
N PHE A 311 -5.35 0.65 -5.42
CA PHE A 311 -5.30 1.64 -4.36
C PHE A 311 -6.66 1.96 -3.74
N SER A 312 -7.75 1.77 -4.48
CA SER A 312 -9.12 1.91 -3.97
C SER A 312 -9.42 0.96 -2.79
N VAL A 313 -8.87 -0.26 -2.82
CA VAL A 313 -9.06 -1.27 -1.76
C VAL A 313 -7.90 -1.33 -0.78
N ARG A 314 -6.72 -0.84 -1.15
CA ARG A 314 -5.49 -0.91 -0.34
C ARG A 314 -4.77 0.43 -0.24
N LEU A 315 -5.35 1.34 0.54
CA LEU A 315 -4.82 2.69 0.78
C LEU A 315 -3.36 2.69 1.30
N SER A 316 -2.99 1.78 2.22
CA SER A 316 -1.60 1.67 2.72
C SER A 316 -0.61 1.19 1.66
N GLY A 317 -1.10 0.44 0.65
CA GLY A 317 -0.32 0.01 -0.51
C GLY A 317 -0.01 1.16 -1.47
N ALA A 318 -0.89 2.16 -1.56
CA ALA A 318 -0.73 3.34 -2.41
C ALA A 318 0.50 4.15 -2.00
N TYR A 319 0.59 4.54 -0.73
CA TYR A 319 1.74 5.29 -0.21
C TYR A 319 3.05 4.52 -0.37
N ALA A 320 3.11 3.25 0.03
CA ALA A 320 4.31 2.43 -0.11
C ALA A 320 4.75 2.26 -1.59
N THR A 321 3.79 2.22 -2.52
CA THR A 321 4.09 2.15 -3.96
C THR A 321 4.59 3.48 -4.48
N LEU A 322 3.96 4.58 -4.08
CA LEU A 322 4.36 5.92 -4.46
C LEU A 322 5.80 6.21 -4.02
N ILE A 323 6.16 5.87 -2.78
CA ILE A 323 7.54 6.03 -2.26
C ILE A 323 8.54 5.21 -3.08
N LYS A 324 8.25 3.93 -3.34
CA LYS A 324 9.13 3.09 -4.18
C LYS A 324 9.27 3.65 -5.60
N THR A 325 8.19 4.16 -6.17
CA THR A 325 8.18 4.76 -7.51
C THR A 325 8.98 6.06 -7.53
N ARG A 326 8.79 6.93 -6.55
CA ARG A 326 9.57 8.16 -6.34
C ARG A 326 11.06 7.88 -6.30
N ASP A 327 11.48 6.93 -5.47
CA ASP A 327 12.90 6.59 -5.31
C ASP A 327 13.50 6.03 -6.61
N ARG A 328 12.72 5.22 -7.35
CA ARG A 328 13.10 4.75 -8.70
C ARG A 328 13.22 5.90 -9.70
N MET A 329 12.33 6.89 -9.67
CA MET A 329 12.39 8.04 -10.55
C MET A 329 13.59 8.94 -10.24
N ARG A 330 13.90 9.18 -8.96
CA ARG A 330 15.11 9.88 -8.54
C ARG A 330 16.37 9.17 -9.05
N LEU A 331 16.40 7.84 -8.96
CA LEU A 331 17.50 7.04 -9.53
C LEU A 331 17.57 7.21 -11.06
N LEU A 332 16.43 7.21 -11.77
CA LEU A 332 16.41 7.42 -13.22
C LEU A 332 16.97 8.78 -13.62
N VAL A 333 16.58 9.86 -12.94
CA VAL A 333 17.13 11.20 -13.18
C VAL A 333 18.64 11.20 -12.96
N LYS A 334 19.11 10.62 -11.84
CA LYS A 334 20.54 10.55 -11.52
C LYS A 334 21.32 9.80 -12.61
N VAL A 335 20.87 8.62 -13.02
CA VAL A 335 21.57 7.80 -14.02
C VAL A 335 21.49 8.44 -15.42
N GLN A 336 20.37 9.03 -15.81
CA GLN A 336 20.27 9.78 -17.07
C GLN A 336 21.22 10.99 -17.10
N THR A 337 21.37 11.68 -15.97
CA THR A 337 22.30 12.82 -15.83
C THR A 337 23.75 12.36 -15.93
N MET A 338 24.10 11.24 -15.27
CA MET A 338 25.43 10.64 -15.36
C MET A 338 25.74 10.22 -16.80
N LEU A 339 24.81 9.55 -17.48
CA LEU A 339 24.99 9.12 -18.87
C LEU A 339 25.17 10.32 -19.81
N HIS A 340 24.37 11.38 -19.66
CA HIS A 340 24.54 12.62 -20.42
C HIS A 340 25.93 13.25 -20.20
N LYS A 341 26.41 13.32 -18.96
CA LYS A 341 27.76 13.86 -18.65
C LYS A 341 28.86 13.01 -19.27
N GLN A 342 28.78 11.68 -19.12
CA GLN A 342 29.72 10.75 -19.71
C GLN A 342 29.79 10.91 -21.24
N CYS A 343 28.63 10.99 -21.91
CA CYS A 343 28.59 11.23 -23.36
C CYS A 343 29.17 12.59 -23.74
N ALA A 344 28.99 13.64 -22.93
CA ALA A 344 29.50 14.98 -23.21
C ALA A 344 31.02 15.10 -23.00
N GLU A 345 31.59 14.33 -22.07
CA GLU A 345 33.02 14.33 -21.75
C GLU A 345 33.85 13.37 -22.65
N MET A 346 33.19 12.45 -23.36
CA MET A 346 33.85 11.51 -24.26
C MET A 346 34.41 12.18 -25.51
N SER A 347 35.62 11.79 -25.91
CA SER A 347 36.16 12.09 -27.24
C SER A 347 35.41 11.30 -28.33
N ALA A 348 35.48 11.75 -29.59
CA ALA A 348 34.86 11.05 -30.71
C ALA A 348 35.35 9.60 -30.85
N GLN A 349 36.65 9.36 -30.66
CA GLN A 349 37.26 8.03 -30.75
C GLN A 349 36.77 7.10 -29.62
N THR A 350 36.71 7.61 -28.38
CA THR A 350 36.17 6.86 -27.23
C THR A 350 34.68 6.57 -27.38
N PHE A 351 33.94 7.47 -28.02
CA PHE A 351 32.51 7.29 -28.29
C PHE A 351 32.26 6.20 -29.33
N GLU A 352 33.09 6.08 -30.36
CA GLU A 352 33.04 4.95 -31.31
C GLU A 352 33.31 3.61 -30.62
N GLU A 353 34.35 3.55 -29.77
CA GLU A 353 34.73 2.33 -29.05
C GLU A 353 33.67 1.89 -28.02
N ARG A 354 33.03 2.84 -27.33
CA ARG A 354 32.06 2.57 -26.24
C ARG A 354 30.60 2.79 -26.62
N GLY A 355 30.31 3.05 -27.89
CA GLY A 355 28.96 3.39 -28.37
C GLY A 355 27.91 2.32 -28.04
N ALA A 356 28.30 1.04 -28.09
CA ALA A 356 27.44 -0.08 -27.72
C ALA A 356 27.04 -0.06 -26.23
N GLU A 357 27.99 0.22 -25.33
CA GLU A 357 27.74 0.32 -23.88
C GLU A 357 26.78 1.47 -23.57
N VAL A 358 27.02 2.64 -24.18
CA VAL A 358 26.19 3.84 -24.01
C VAL A 358 24.77 3.61 -24.51
N LYS A 359 24.63 2.97 -25.68
CA LYS A 359 23.33 2.58 -26.24
C LYS A 359 22.60 1.62 -25.30
N GLN A 360 23.28 0.60 -24.78
CA GLN A 360 22.70 -0.35 -23.84
C GLN A 360 22.26 0.35 -22.53
N ALA A 361 23.07 1.26 -22.00
CA ALA A 361 22.72 2.05 -20.82
C ALA A 361 21.47 2.92 -21.06
N GLN A 362 21.39 3.60 -22.21
CA GLN A 362 20.21 4.39 -22.59
C GLN A 362 18.96 3.51 -22.78
N GLN A 363 19.11 2.31 -23.34
CA GLN A 363 18.01 1.36 -23.53
C GLN A 363 17.49 0.85 -22.19
N ASN A 364 18.40 0.54 -21.25
CA ASN A 364 18.04 0.14 -19.89
C ASN A 364 17.30 1.26 -19.14
N LEU A 365 17.68 2.53 -19.33
CA LEU A 365 16.95 3.68 -18.78
C LEU A 365 15.54 3.79 -19.34
N ARG A 366 15.40 3.66 -20.66
CA ARG A 366 14.11 3.67 -21.34
C ARG A 366 13.20 2.52 -20.88
N LYS A 367 13.74 1.30 -20.75
CA LYS A 367 13.03 0.15 -20.18
C LYS A 367 12.47 0.47 -18.80
N ARG A 368 13.32 0.97 -17.90
CA ARG A 368 12.90 1.31 -16.53
C ARG A 368 11.82 2.39 -16.49
N LEU A 369 11.87 3.39 -17.38
CA LEU A 369 10.84 4.41 -17.53
C LEU A 369 9.50 3.79 -17.99
N LEU A 370 9.53 2.95 -19.03
CA LEU A 370 8.32 2.37 -19.60
C LEU A 370 7.67 1.31 -18.70
N THR A 371 8.45 0.66 -17.83
CA THR A 371 7.95 -0.30 -16.83
C THR A 371 7.56 0.34 -15.49
N LEU A 372 7.57 1.68 -15.39
CA LEU A 372 7.33 2.39 -14.14
C LEU A 372 5.85 2.34 -13.74
N LEU A 373 5.60 2.04 -12.46
CA LEU A 373 4.25 1.96 -11.89
C LEU A 373 3.90 3.28 -11.21
N LEU A 374 3.42 4.25 -11.98
CA LEU A 374 3.01 5.55 -11.45
C LEU A 374 1.47 5.59 -11.26
N PRO A 375 0.97 5.80 -10.03
CA PRO A 375 -0.44 6.15 -9.81
C PRO A 375 -0.88 7.39 -10.59
N SER A 376 -2.19 7.57 -10.69
CA SER A 376 -2.78 8.88 -10.97
C SER A 376 -2.30 9.90 -9.93
N VAL A 377 -1.75 11.03 -10.40
CA VAL A 377 -1.41 12.18 -9.54
C VAL A 377 -2.58 13.16 -9.65
N PRO A 378 -3.36 13.38 -8.57
CA PRO A 378 -4.48 14.30 -8.61
C PRO A 378 -4.00 15.75 -8.73
N ALA A 379 -4.95 16.65 -8.99
CA ALA A 379 -4.70 18.08 -8.84
C ALA A 379 -4.21 18.38 -7.41
N PRO A 380 -3.19 19.24 -7.26
CA PRO A 380 -2.78 19.71 -5.95
C PRO A 380 -3.95 20.36 -5.19
N ARG A 381 -3.88 20.37 -3.86
CA ARG A 381 -4.82 21.15 -3.06
C ARG A 381 -4.75 22.62 -3.48
N ALA A 382 -5.92 23.26 -3.60
CA ALA A 382 -6.03 24.70 -3.84
C ALA A 382 -5.46 25.46 -2.63
N LYS A 383 -4.61 26.45 -2.90
CA LYS A 383 -4.04 27.33 -1.90
C LYS A 383 -4.93 28.52 -1.60
N LEU A 384 -4.72 29.16 -0.44
CA LEU A 384 -5.55 30.28 0.02
C LEU A 384 -5.57 31.45 -0.96
N LEU A 385 -4.46 31.64 -1.69
CA LEU A 385 -4.24 32.74 -2.62
C LEU A 385 -4.26 32.29 -4.09
N ASP A 386 -4.72 31.06 -4.37
CA ASP A 386 -4.84 30.60 -5.75
C ASP A 386 -6.00 31.33 -6.44
N GLU A 387 -5.69 32.13 -7.47
CA GLU A 387 -6.69 32.81 -8.30
C GLU A 387 -7.52 31.84 -9.15
N THR A 388 -7.00 30.62 -9.38
CA THR A 388 -7.65 29.57 -10.16
C THR A 388 -7.43 28.21 -9.52
N PHE A 389 -8.42 27.32 -9.59
CA PHE A 389 -8.28 25.95 -9.10
C PHE A 389 -7.12 25.22 -9.79
N PRO A 390 -6.21 24.59 -9.02
CA PRO A 390 -5.12 23.81 -9.58
C PRO A 390 -5.64 22.73 -10.52
N GLN A 391 -5.00 22.58 -11.67
CA GLN A 391 -5.30 21.50 -12.61
C GLN A 391 -4.47 20.26 -12.29
N ALA A 392 -4.98 19.10 -12.71
CA ALA A 392 -4.22 17.85 -12.62
C ALA A 392 -2.90 17.98 -13.39
N PRO A 393 -1.75 17.58 -12.80
CA PRO A 393 -0.47 17.71 -13.47
C PRO A 393 -0.42 16.87 -14.74
N PRO A 394 0.28 17.32 -15.81
CA PRO A 394 0.31 16.64 -17.11
C PRO A 394 1.29 15.45 -17.12
N VAL A 395 1.16 14.54 -16.15
CA VAL A 395 2.07 13.42 -15.90
C VAL A 395 2.27 12.54 -17.14
N GLN A 396 1.19 12.17 -17.83
CA GLN A 396 1.28 11.34 -19.03
C GLN A 396 2.03 12.04 -20.18
N ASN A 397 1.83 13.35 -20.33
CA ASN A 397 2.53 14.13 -21.36
C ASN A 397 4.03 14.21 -21.05
N LEU A 398 4.40 14.38 -19.78
CA LEU A 398 5.79 14.41 -19.35
C LEU A 398 6.46 13.03 -19.50
N LEU A 399 5.76 11.94 -19.14
CA LEU A 399 6.25 10.56 -19.35
C LEU A 399 6.49 10.27 -20.83
N LYS A 400 5.54 10.67 -21.69
CA LYS A 400 5.66 10.53 -23.14
C LYS A 400 6.78 11.39 -23.71
N GLY A 401 6.94 12.62 -23.22
CA GLY A 401 8.03 13.51 -23.60
C GLY A 401 9.40 12.92 -23.25
N ALA A 402 9.53 12.36 -22.05
CA ALA A 402 10.74 11.65 -21.63
C ALA A 402 11.00 10.41 -22.49
N ASP A 403 9.99 9.57 -22.75
CA ASP A 403 10.15 8.38 -23.60
C ASP A 403 10.55 8.75 -25.03
N HIS A 404 9.88 9.71 -25.64
CA HIS A 404 10.19 10.16 -27.00
C HIS A 404 11.63 10.68 -27.11
N ALA A 405 12.08 11.48 -26.14
CA ALA A 405 13.45 11.96 -26.08
C ALA A 405 14.47 10.81 -25.90
N MET A 406 14.18 9.81 -25.06
CA MET A 406 15.04 8.63 -24.92
C MET A 406 15.06 7.75 -26.17
N ALA A 407 13.92 7.60 -26.85
CA ALA A 407 13.82 6.87 -28.10
C ALA A 407 14.64 7.54 -29.20
N GLU A 408 14.57 8.87 -29.28
CA GLU A 408 15.35 9.63 -30.24
C GLU A 408 16.83 9.59 -29.90
N ALA A 409 17.21 9.71 -28.62
CA ALA A 409 18.59 9.50 -28.18
C ALA A 409 19.14 8.13 -28.63
N LEU A 410 18.37 7.05 -28.51
CA LEU A 410 18.78 5.73 -28.99
C LEU A 410 19.01 5.67 -30.52
N LYS A 411 18.18 6.35 -31.31
CA LYS A 411 18.39 6.45 -32.76
C LYS A 411 19.68 7.21 -33.09
N GLN A 412 19.92 8.33 -32.41
CA GLN A 412 21.12 9.13 -32.60
C GLN A 412 22.39 8.40 -32.18
N LEU A 413 22.35 7.66 -31.06
CA LEU A 413 23.43 6.77 -30.63
C LEU A 413 23.70 5.66 -31.66
N ALA A 414 22.67 5.06 -32.24
CA ALA A 414 22.82 4.04 -33.29
C ALA A 414 23.40 4.61 -34.59
N ALA A 415 23.16 5.89 -34.87
CA ALA A 415 23.73 6.61 -36.01
C ALA A 415 25.13 7.19 -35.75
N GLY A 416 25.71 6.96 -34.56
CA GLY A 416 27.02 7.52 -34.19
C GLY A 416 27.00 9.03 -33.93
N GLN A 417 25.83 9.67 -33.82
CA GLN A 417 25.69 11.12 -33.69
C GLN A 417 25.74 11.57 -32.22
N GLN A 418 26.94 11.64 -31.65
CA GLN A 418 27.18 11.98 -30.24
C GLN A 418 26.48 13.29 -29.80
N GLN A 419 26.66 14.39 -30.53
CA GLN A 419 26.09 15.68 -30.14
C GLN A 419 24.55 15.70 -30.20
N ALA A 420 23.97 15.04 -31.20
CA ALA A 420 22.52 14.92 -31.33
C ALA A 420 21.94 14.04 -30.21
N ALA A 421 22.63 12.97 -29.83
CA ALA A 421 22.25 12.12 -28.70
C ALA A 421 22.26 12.90 -27.38
N ILE A 422 23.30 13.70 -27.11
CA ILE A 422 23.42 14.55 -25.90
C ILE A 422 22.22 15.51 -25.78
N VAL A 423 21.82 16.16 -26.88
CA VAL A 423 20.66 17.06 -26.89
C VAL A 423 19.38 16.32 -26.46
N GLN A 424 19.17 15.11 -26.97
CA GLN A 424 17.99 14.32 -26.63
C GLN A 424 18.04 13.77 -25.20
N GLN A 425 19.22 13.33 -24.73
CA GLN A 425 19.44 12.91 -23.34
C GLN A 425 19.15 14.04 -22.36
N ARG A 426 19.51 15.29 -22.69
CA ARG A 426 19.19 16.48 -21.89
C ARG A 426 17.70 16.73 -21.82
N LYS A 427 16.99 16.66 -22.94
CA LYS A 427 15.52 16.81 -23.00
C LYS A 427 14.81 15.73 -22.17
N ALA A 428 15.28 14.50 -22.24
CA ALA A 428 14.80 13.40 -21.39
C ALA A 428 15.03 13.72 -19.91
N GLY A 429 16.24 14.14 -19.53
CA GLY A 429 16.58 14.53 -18.17
C GLY A 429 15.71 15.66 -17.60
N GLN A 430 15.42 16.70 -18.39
CA GLN A 430 14.54 17.80 -17.99
C GLN A 430 13.09 17.34 -17.74
N SER A 431 12.56 16.48 -18.62
CA SER A 431 11.22 15.92 -18.47
C SER A 431 11.11 15.03 -17.23
N LEU A 432 12.14 14.21 -16.98
CA LEU A 432 12.21 13.37 -15.77
C LEU A 432 12.34 14.21 -14.49
N ALA A 433 13.11 15.30 -14.50
CA ALA A 433 13.25 16.17 -13.34
C ALA A 433 11.91 16.80 -12.93
N ARG A 434 11.14 17.32 -13.89
CA ARG A 434 9.77 17.83 -13.65
C ARG A 434 8.83 16.76 -13.10
N LEU A 435 8.94 15.53 -13.62
CA LEU A 435 8.16 14.41 -13.11
C LEU A 435 8.51 14.07 -11.66
N VAL A 436 9.80 14.07 -11.30
CA VAL A 436 10.24 13.81 -9.92
C VAL A 436 9.71 14.88 -8.98
N GLU A 437 9.74 16.15 -9.35
CA GLU A 437 9.21 17.24 -8.54
C GLU A 437 7.72 17.05 -8.22
N LEU A 438 6.91 16.70 -9.23
CA LEU A 438 5.48 16.40 -9.06
C LEU A 438 5.25 15.20 -8.12
N VAL A 439 6.03 14.14 -8.28
CA VAL A 439 5.91 12.92 -7.48
C VAL A 439 6.43 13.14 -6.05
N ASP A 440 7.46 13.96 -5.87
CA ASP A 440 7.98 14.33 -4.55
C ASP A 440 6.92 15.10 -3.76
N ARG A 441 6.30 16.12 -4.36
CA ARG A 441 5.20 16.87 -3.74
C ARG A 441 4.02 15.95 -3.41
N TRP A 442 3.59 15.13 -4.36
CA TRP A 442 2.49 14.19 -4.12
C TRP A 442 2.82 13.17 -3.03
N SER A 443 4.08 12.73 -2.92
CA SER A 443 4.51 11.81 -1.87
C SER A 443 4.40 12.40 -0.47
N VAL A 444 4.67 13.70 -0.32
CA VAL A 444 4.50 14.44 0.94
C VAL A 444 3.02 14.56 1.28
N GLU A 445 2.19 15.00 0.32
CA GLU A 445 0.75 15.14 0.51
C GLU A 445 0.08 13.80 0.89
N MET A 446 0.41 12.71 0.18
CA MET A 446 -0.06 11.38 0.55
C MET A 446 0.48 10.91 1.91
N GLY A 447 1.72 11.25 2.25
CA GLY A 447 2.32 10.95 3.55
C GLY A 447 1.52 11.58 4.69
N ILE A 448 1.20 12.87 4.56
CA ILE A 448 0.37 13.61 5.52
C ILE A 448 -1.03 12.98 5.62
N GLN A 449 -1.67 12.65 4.49
CA GLN A 449 -3.01 12.03 4.49
C GLN A 449 -3.02 10.63 5.13
N THR A 450 -1.93 9.86 5.01
CA THR A 450 -1.89 8.46 5.46
C THR A 450 -1.34 8.28 6.87
N LEU A 451 -0.27 9.01 7.22
CA LEU A 451 0.48 8.88 8.47
C LEU A 451 0.24 10.05 9.44
N GLY A 452 -0.37 11.14 8.97
CA GLY A 452 -0.51 12.38 9.74
C GLY A 452 0.84 13.06 9.99
N LEU A 453 0.86 13.96 10.98
CA LEU A 453 2.07 14.67 11.44
C LEU A 453 2.66 14.05 12.72
N SER A 454 2.27 12.82 13.05
CA SER A 454 2.60 12.17 14.32
C SER A 454 4.10 12.12 14.62
N THR A 455 4.94 11.87 13.61
CA THR A 455 6.40 11.85 13.75
C THR A 455 6.99 13.23 14.02
N LEU A 456 6.41 14.28 13.44
CA LEU A 456 6.85 15.66 13.65
C LEU A 456 6.42 16.17 15.03
N VAL A 457 5.18 15.87 15.44
CA VAL A 457 4.70 16.18 16.80
C VAL A 457 5.54 15.46 17.86
N ALA A 458 5.87 14.18 17.65
CA ALA A 458 6.74 13.45 18.56
C ALA A 458 8.15 14.07 18.65
N ALA A 459 8.75 14.44 17.52
CA ALA A 459 10.05 15.10 17.50
C ALA A 459 10.02 16.47 18.19
N SER A 460 8.97 17.27 17.99
CA SER A 460 8.79 18.55 18.67
C SER A 460 8.58 18.39 20.18
N SER A 461 7.81 17.37 20.59
CA SER A 461 7.59 17.04 22.01
C SER A 461 8.89 16.59 22.69
N GLU A 462 9.75 15.82 22.00
CA GLU A 462 11.08 15.47 22.51
C GLU A 462 11.97 16.69 22.71
N ARG A 463 11.98 17.63 21.73
CA ARG A 463 12.73 18.89 21.85
C ARG A 463 12.28 19.69 23.09
N LEU A 464 10.98 19.78 23.30
CA LEU A 464 10.39 20.50 24.44
C LEU A 464 10.85 19.92 25.78
N SER A 465 10.74 18.59 25.93
CA SER A 465 11.17 17.89 27.14
C SER A 465 12.67 18.06 27.42
N ARG A 466 13.52 18.05 26.39
CA ARG A 466 14.97 18.25 26.57
C ARG A 466 15.33 19.66 27.00
N ILE A 467 14.66 20.69 26.45
CA ILE A 467 14.92 22.09 26.83
C ILE A 467 14.51 22.31 28.29
N GLU A 468 13.35 21.79 28.70
CA GLU A 468 12.89 21.82 30.09
C GLU A 468 13.89 21.14 31.03
N GLU A 469 14.45 20.00 30.63
CA GLU A 469 15.49 19.30 31.41
C GLU A 469 16.77 20.15 31.55
N TYR A 470 17.23 20.80 30.48
CA TYR A 470 18.41 21.68 30.54
C TYR A 470 18.18 22.90 31.42
N GLU A 471 17.01 23.55 31.31
CA GLU A 471 16.63 24.68 32.13
C GLU A 471 16.58 24.30 33.61
N ALA A 472 15.92 23.19 33.95
CA ALA A 472 15.82 22.72 35.34
C ALA A 472 17.20 22.42 35.96
N LYS A 473 18.09 21.73 35.23
CA LYS A 473 19.46 21.46 35.69
C LYS A 473 20.28 22.74 35.85
N LEU A 474 20.08 23.73 34.97
CA LEU A 474 20.79 25.00 35.04
C LEU A 474 20.31 25.84 36.23
N VAL A 475 19.00 25.88 36.49
CA VAL A 475 18.42 26.55 37.67
C VAL A 475 18.94 25.92 38.96
N GLU A 476 19.03 24.59 39.04
CA GLU A 476 19.61 23.91 40.21
C GLU A 476 21.09 24.31 40.43
N LEU A 477 21.88 24.48 39.36
CA LEU A 477 23.26 24.94 39.46
C LEU A 477 23.36 26.42 39.83
N LEU A 478 22.45 27.24 39.33
CA LEU A 478 22.32 28.66 39.69
C LEU A 478 22.04 28.80 41.18
N GLU A 479 21.03 28.09 41.71
CA GLU A 479 20.67 28.10 43.14
C GLU A 479 21.84 27.67 44.04
N LYS A 480 22.61 26.65 43.63
CA LYS A 480 23.82 26.22 44.34
C LYS A 480 24.92 27.28 44.32
N THR A 481 25.07 27.98 43.19
CA THR A 481 26.07 29.04 43.03
C THR A 481 25.70 30.26 43.89
N ASP A 482 24.41 30.64 43.90
CA ASP A 482 23.87 31.71 44.73
C ASP A 482 23.99 31.40 46.23
N THR A 483 23.66 30.16 46.62
CA THR A 483 23.85 29.71 48.02
C THR A 483 25.33 29.77 48.44
N ALA A 484 26.24 29.25 47.60
CA ALA A 484 27.66 29.30 47.88
C ALA A 484 28.19 30.74 47.94
N ALA A 485 27.68 31.64 47.09
CA ALA A 485 28.02 33.07 47.13
C ALA A 485 27.54 33.74 48.43
N ALA A 486 26.29 33.48 48.83
CA ALA A 486 25.70 34.03 50.06
C ALA A 486 26.42 33.53 51.34
N GLU A 487 27.01 32.34 51.29
CA GLU A 487 27.79 31.74 52.38
C GLU A 487 29.30 32.05 52.32
N ASP A 488 29.75 32.94 51.42
CA ASP A 488 31.17 33.28 51.17
C ASP A 488 32.05 32.04 50.86
N GLN A 489 31.47 31.01 50.24
CA GLN A 489 32.15 29.79 49.82
C GLN A 489 32.76 29.91 48.43
N LYS A 490 33.77 29.09 48.15
CA LYS A 490 34.34 28.96 46.80
C LYS A 490 33.35 28.24 45.88
N VAL A 491 33.20 28.75 44.66
CA VAL A 491 32.25 28.25 43.65
C VAL A 491 32.93 27.40 42.55
N ASP A 492 34.26 27.25 42.59
CA ASP A 492 35.04 26.46 41.63
C ASP A 492 34.62 24.99 41.56
N GLY A 493 34.13 24.43 42.67
CA GLY A 493 33.55 23.07 42.70
C GLY A 493 32.30 22.87 41.83
N LEU A 494 31.60 23.95 41.44
CA LEU A 494 30.42 23.89 40.58
C LEU A 494 30.77 23.99 39.08
N ALA A 495 32.03 24.30 38.74
CA ALA A 495 32.47 24.47 37.36
C ALA A 495 32.40 23.17 36.53
N GLU A 496 32.69 22.02 37.14
CA GLU A 496 32.62 20.71 36.47
C GLU A 496 31.18 20.30 36.16
N PRO A 497 30.22 20.34 37.11
CA PRO A 497 28.80 20.16 36.81
C PRO A 497 28.26 21.10 35.73
N GLN A 498 28.60 22.40 35.79
CA GLN A 498 28.20 23.37 34.76
C GLN A 498 28.81 23.02 33.39
N GLN A 499 30.05 22.54 33.36
CA GLN A 499 30.73 22.15 32.12
C GLN A 499 30.07 20.92 31.49
N ILE A 500 29.71 19.90 32.27
CA ILE A 500 28.99 18.71 31.79
C ILE A 500 27.67 19.12 31.14
N LEU A 501 26.86 19.95 31.82
CA LEU A 501 25.58 20.41 31.28
C LEU A 501 25.76 21.20 29.96
N THR A 502 26.82 22.01 29.88
CA THR A 502 27.19 22.75 28.67
C THR A 502 27.54 21.81 27.50
N GLU A 503 28.25 20.71 27.77
CA GLU A 503 28.63 19.71 26.78
C GLU A 503 27.43 18.87 26.30
N GLU A 504 26.48 18.56 27.18
CA GLU A 504 25.21 17.94 26.82
C GLU A 504 24.41 18.84 25.85
N LEU A 505 24.28 20.14 26.18
CA LEU A 505 23.62 21.13 25.32
C LEU A 505 24.30 21.27 23.95
N ALA A 506 25.63 21.29 23.93
CA ALA A 506 26.40 21.36 22.68
C ALA A 506 26.20 20.12 21.79
N THR A 507 26.06 18.93 22.40
CA THR A 507 25.76 17.69 21.68
C THR A 507 24.36 17.77 21.04
N PHE A 508 23.36 18.25 21.79
CA PHE A 508 22.02 18.47 21.27
C PHE A 508 22.01 19.47 20.09
N ASN A 509 22.75 20.58 20.21
CA ASN A 509 22.92 21.55 19.12
C ASN A 509 23.52 20.92 17.85
N SER A 510 24.55 20.08 18.00
CA SER A 510 25.18 19.35 16.89
C SER A 510 24.19 18.42 16.17
N ASP A 511 23.34 17.73 16.94
CA ASP A 511 22.36 16.82 16.37
C ASP A 511 21.23 17.56 15.65
N LEU A 512 20.78 18.71 16.15
CA LEU A 512 19.85 19.59 15.43
C LEU A 512 20.43 20.09 14.09
N ILE A 513 21.72 20.45 14.06
CA ILE A 513 22.41 20.86 12.83
C ILE A 513 22.41 19.72 11.80
N LYS A 514 22.80 18.52 12.22
CA LYS A 514 22.81 17.34 11.33
C LYS A 514 21.41 17.02 10.80
N GLN A 515 20.39 17.11 11.66
CA GLN A 515 18.99 16.92 11.26
C GLN A 515 18.59 17.93 10.17
N ASN A 516 18.88 19.23 10.38
CA ASN A 516 18.53 20.28 9.43
C ASN A 516 19.28 20.17 8.10
N GLN A 517 20.52 19.66 8.11
CA GLN A 517 21.29 19.41 6.88
C GLN A 517 20.73 18.24 6.06
N LEU A 518 20.22 17.20 6.74
CA LEU A 518 19.64 16.03 6.09
C LEU A 518 18.25 16.32 5.53
N ASN A 519 17.45 17.08 6.28
CA ASN A 519 16.11 17.49 5.87
C ASN A 519 15.84 18.92 6.38
N PRO A 520 15.97 19.94 5.54
CA PRO A 520 15.77 21.33 5.94
C PRO A 520 14.40 21.55 6.55
N ASP A 521 14.39 22.08 7.77
CA ASP A 521 13.19 22.34 8.58
C ASP A 521 13.25 23.80 9.02
N GLN A 522 12.23 24.58 8.66
CA GLN A 522 12.16 26.01 8.97
C GLN A 522 12.04 26.28 10.47
N ASP A 523 11.63 25.29 11.26
CA ASP A 523 11.45 25.41 12.69
C ASP A 523 12.75 25.21 13.48
N ILE A 524 13.80 24.63 12.88
CA ILE A 524 15.08 24.36 13.55
C ILE A 524 15.95 25.62 13.71
N PRO A 525 16.17 26.48 12.70
CA PRO A 525 17.09 27.62 12.83
C PRO A 525 16.74 28.60 13.96
N PRO A 526 15.47 29.02 14.16
CA PRO A 526 15.11 29.92 15.26
C PRO A 526 15.38 29.33 16.66
N LEU A 527 15.19 28.00 16.81
CA LEU A 527 15.54 27.26 18.02
C LEU A 527 17.06 27.20 18.19
N LEU A 528 17.77 26.74 17.16
CA LEU A 528 19.21 26.52 17.21
C LEU A 528 19.98 27.80 17.58
N SER A 529 19.53 28.96 17.09
CA SER A 529 20.10 30.25 17.47
C SER A 529 20.06 30.51 18.98
N ARG A 530 18.90 30.31 19.61
CA ARG A 530 18.74 30.51 21.06
C ARG A 530 19.58 29.50 21.84
N MET A 531 19.54 28.23 21.43
CA MET A 531 20.32 27.17 22.08
C MET A 531 21.84 27.40 22.00
N GLN A 532 22.35 27.96 20.89
CA GLN A 532 23.76 28.34 20.76
C GLN A 532 24.15 29.53 21.65
N ARG A 533 23.26 30.52 21.82
CA ARG A 533 23.51 31.63 22.75
C ARG A 533 23.49 31.15 24.21
N ALA A 534 22.56 30.26 24.57
CA ALA A 534 22.53 29.64 25.90
C ALA A 534 23.83 28.87 26.15
N GLU A 535 24.29 28.07 25.18
CA GLU A 535 25.57 27.37 25.27
C GLU A 535 26.75 28.34 25.50
N GLN A 536 26.79 29.47 24.80
CA GLN A 536 27.84 30.48 24.99
C GLN A 536 27.80 31.11 26.39
N ALA A 537 26.61 31.46 26.90
CA ALA A 537 26.43 31.99 28.24
C ALA A 537 26.86 30.98 29.31
N MET A 538 26.49 29.70 29.15
CA MET A 538 26.94 28.62 30.03
C MET A 538 28.46 28.40 29.98
N ARG A 539 29.09 28.47 28.80
CA ARG A 539 30.56 28.43 28.67
C ARG A 539 31.23 29.60 29.37
N ALA A 540 30.61 30.79 29.35
CA ALA A 540 31.09 31.93 30.11
C ALA A 540 30.98 31.67 31.62
N ALA A 541 29.85 31.14 32.08
CA ALA A 541 29.64 30.77 33.49
C ALA A 541 30.70 29.79 33.99
N VAL A 542 31.06 28.76 33.20
CA VAL A 542 32.17 27.84 33.54
C VAL A 542 33.48 28.59 33.78
N LYS A 543 33.80 29.61 32.98
CA LYS A 543 35.03 30.40 33.16
C LYS A 543 34.98 31.22 34.45
N SER A 544 33.83 31.83 34.74
CA SER A 544 33.61 32.63 35.95
C SER A 544 33.65 31.76 37.22
N LEU A 545 33.04 30.57 37.19
CA LEU A 545 33.11 29.58 38.28
C LEU A 545 34.56 29.13 38.53
N LYS A 546 35.33 28.80 37.49
CA LYS A 546 36.76 28.43 37.63
C LYS A 546 37.61 29.58 38.20
N ALA A 547 37.22 30.83 37.94
CA ALA A 547 37.85 32.02 38.50
C ALA A 547 37.35 32.38 39.90
N ASN A 548 36.39 31.64 40.47
CA ASN A 548 35.69 31.96 41.72
C ASN A 548 34.99 33.33 41.71
N HIS A 549 34.54 33.80 40.54
CA HIS A 549 33.75 35.04 40.42
C HIS A 549 32.26 34.71 40.48
N ALA A 550 31.72 34.56 41.70
CA ALA A 550 30.35 34.10 41.92
C ALA A 550 29.29 35.00 41.25
N ASP A 551 29.32 36.32 41.47
CA ASP A 551 28.34 37.26 40.87
C ASP A 551 28.33 37.22 39.33
N GLN A 552 29.51 37.07 38.71
CA GLN A 552 29.62 36.96 37.25
C GLN A 552 29.10 35.62 36.74
N ALA A 553 29.31 34.53 37.50
CA ALA A 553 28.79 33.21 37.16
C ALA A 553 27.26 33.18 37.26
N ILE A 554 26.69 33.75 38.33
CA ILE A 554 25.25 33.90 38.55
C ILE A 554 24.61 34.64 37.38
N GLY A 555 25.10 35.86 37.05
CA GLY A 555 24.52 36.63 35.94
C GLY A 555 24.61 35.91 34.57
N GLN A 556 25.64 35.08 34.35
CA GLN A 556 25.76 34.29 33.12
C GLN A 556 24.87 33.04 33.12
N GLN A 557 24.62 32.43 34.29
CA GLN A 557 23.67 31.34 34.47
C GLN A 557 22.22 31.83 34.33
N GLU A 558 21.88 32.98 34.92
CA GLU A 558 20.59 33.65 34.73
C GLU A 558 20.35 33.97 33.25
N GLN A 559 21.34 34.59 32.58
CA GLN A 559 21.25 34.85 31.14
C GLN A 559 21.04 33.56 30.33
N ALA A 560 21.73 32.48 30.67
CA ALA A 560 21.54 31.20 30.01
C ALA A 560 20.13 30.62 30.26
N ALA A 561 19.60 30.75 31.47
CA ALA A 561 18.26 30.29 31.83
C ALA A 561 17.18 31.08 31.09
N ASP A 562 17.29 32.41 31.03
CA ASP A 562 16.38 33.27 30.27
C ASP A 562 16.37 32.88 28.78
N ILE A 563 17.53 32.60 28.20
CA ILE A 563 17.62 32.18 26.79
C ILE A 563 17.02 30.77 26.57
N LEU A 564 17.18 29.85 27.53
CA LEU A 564 16.53 28.54 27.47
C LEU A 564 15.01 28.65 27.59
N ALA A 565 14.49 29.55 28.43
CA ALA A 565 13.07 29.86 28.52
C ALA A 565 12.53 30.47 27.19
N GLU A 566 13.30 31.34 26.54
CA GLU A 566 12.97 31.82 25.19
C GLU A 566 12.92 30.66 24.17
N ALA A 567 13.89 29.75 24.23
CA ALA A 567 13.93 28.57 23.36
C ALA A 567 12.72 27.65 23.61
N PHE A 568 12.37 27.44 24.88
CA PHE A 568 11.19 26.68 25.29
C PHE A 568 9.91 27.30 24.73
N ALA A 569 9.75 28.63 24.86
CA ALA A 569 8.58 29.34 24.32
C ALA A 569 8.45 29.26 22.78
N VAL A 570 9.57 29.14 22.06
CA VAL A 570 9.55 28.89 20.60
C VAL A 570 9.04 27.49 20.30
N VAL A 571 9.60 26.46 20.95
CA VAL A 571 9.24 25.06 20.70
C VAL A 571 7.82 24.75 21.17
N THR A 572 7.35 25.38 22.26
CA THR A 572 5.96 25.26 22.71
C THR A 572 4.99 25.75 21.65
N ARG A 573 5.23 26.93 21.07
CA ARG A 573 4.40 27.46 19.96
C ARG A 573 4.42 26.53 18.75
N GLN A 574 5.59 26.02 18.37
CA GLN A 574 5.72 25.05 17.27
C GLN A 574 4.93 23.76 17.56
N ASN A 575 5.05 23.21 18.77
CA ASN A 575 4.38 21.97 19.16
C ASN A 575 2.85 22.11 19.20
N GLU A 576 2.34 23.23 19.75
CA GLU A 576 0.90 23.54 19.77
C GLU A 576 0.34 23.65 18.35
N GLN A 577 1.06 24.34 17.45
CA GLN A 577 0.66 24.50 16.06
C GLN A 577 0.66 23.18 15.29
N LEU A 578 1.70 22.37 15.44
CA LEU A 578 1.77 21.02 14.85
C LEU A 578 0.65 20.11 15.39
N GLY A 579 0.31 20.22 16.68
CA GLY A 579 -0.82 19.51 17.28
C GLY A 579 -2.18 19.91 16.70
N LEU A 580 -2.40 21.21 16.47
CA LEU A 580 -3.59 21.72 15.78
C LEU A 580 -3.67 21.23 14.34
N LEU A 581 -2.57 21.33 13.59
CA LEU A 581 -2.48 20.82 12.22
C LEU A 581 -2.74 19.32 12.15
N GLN A 582 -2.15 18.52 13.06
CA GLN A 582 -2.40 17.09 13.12
C GLN A 582 -3.88 16.78 13.36
N SER A 583 -4.50 17.47 14.32
CA SER A 583 -5.92 17.30 14.63
C SER A 583 -6.81 17.62 13.43
N LEU A 584 -6.48 18.69 12.70
CA LEU A 584 -7.19 19.11 11.50
C LEU A 584 -7.01 18.13 10.34
N VAL A 585 -5.80 17.62 10.11
CA VAL A 585 -5.53 16.58 9.09
C VAL A 585 -6.30 15.29 9.41
N MET A 586 -6.33 14.88 10.68
CA MET A 586 -7.09 13.70 11.12
C MET A 586 -8.60 13.90 10.95
N PHE A 587 -9.10 15.10 11.22
CA PHE A 587 -10.49 15.46 10.97
C PHE A 587 -10.81 15.43 9.47
N GLN A 588 -10.02 16.10 8.63
CA GLN A 588 -10.16 16.07 7.17
C GLN A 588 -10.15 14.66 6.61
N ARG A 589 -9.26 13.80 7.11
CA ARG A 589 -9.20 12.38 6.72
C ARG A 589 -10.50 11.65 7.04
N SER A 590 -11.07 11.90 8.22
CA SER A 590 -12.32 11.29 8.66
C SER A 590 -13.50 11.76 7.78
N VAL A 591 -13.58 13.07 7.51
CA VAL A 591 -14.56 13.66 6.57
C VAL A 591 -14.39 13.09 5.15
N GLY A 592 -13.15 12.94 4.69
CA GLY A 592 -12.82 12.35 3.39
C GLY A 592 -13.28 10.89 3.29
N PHE A 593 -13.08 10.09 4.35
CA PHE A 593 -13.58 8.72 4.39
C PHE A 593 -15.11 8.66 4.41
N ALA A 594 -15.77 9.48 5.23
CA ALA A 594 -17.22 9.58 5.27
C ALA A 594 -17.79 9.97 3.89
N ASN A 595 -17.20 10.99 3.25
CA ASN A 595 -17.60 11.42 1.91
C ASN A 595 -17.45 10.29 0.87
N GLY A 596 -16.32 9.57 0.89
CA GLY A 596 -16.08 8.44 -0.01
C GLY A 596 -17.09 7.31 0.20
N TYR A 597 -17.30 6.87 1.44
CA TYR A 597 -18.27 5.81 1.75
C TYR A 597 -19.70 6.20 1.42
N MET A 598 -20.11 7.45 1.71
CA MET A 598 -21.44 7.92 1.33
C MET A 598 -21.63 7.96 -0.18
N GLY A 599 -20.60 8.35 -0.94
CA GLY A 599 -20.63 8.28 -2.40
C GLY A 599 -20.80 6.84 -2.91
N ASP A 600 -20.08 5.89 -2.30
CA ASP A 600 -20.21 4.47 -2.64
C ASP A 600 -21.61 3.91 -2.29
N ILE A 601 -22.21 4.34 -1.17
CA ILE A 601 -23.56 3.96 -0.72
C ILE A 601 -24.63 4.49 -1.68
N VAL A 602 -24.55 5.77 -2.05
CA VAL A 602 -25.46 6.40 -3.04
C VAL A 602 -25.38 5.65 -4.37
N ALA A 603 -24.15 5.38 -4.85
CA ALA A 603 -23.96 4.68 -6.11
C ALA A 603 -24.55 3.25 -6.08
N GLU A 604 -24.36 2.51 -4.97
CA GLU A 604 -24.95 1.18 -4.80
C GLU A 604 -26.48 1.23 -4.75
N GLN A 605 -27.07 2.23 -4.08
CA GLN A 605 -28.52 2.42 -4.07
C GLN A 605 -29.08 2.64 -5.47
N GLN A 606 -28.42 3.48 -6.28
CA GLN A 606 -28.85 3.72 -7.64
C GLN A 606 -28.78 2.45 -8.51
N ASP A 607 -27.76 1.63 -8.30
CA ASP A 607 -27.65 0.33 -8.97
C ASP A 607 -28.72 -0.66 -8.51
N MET A 608 -29.17 -0.57 -7.25
CA MET A 608 -30.28 -1.37 -6.74
C MET A 608 -31.61 -0.95 -7.35
N ILE A 609 -31.87 0.35 -7.52
CA ILE A 609 -33.05 0.86 -8.26
C ILE A 609 -33.08 0.29 -9.68
N VAL A 610 -31.95 0.34 -10.40
CA VAL A 610 -31.83 -0.23 -11.76
C VAL A 610 -32.09 -1.73 -11.76
N ALA A 611 -31.53 -2.46 -10.78
CA ALA A 611 -31.71 -3.91 -10.67
C ALA A 611 -33.17 -4.28 -10.35
N THR A 612 -33.82 -3.55 -9.46
CA THR A 612 -35.25 -3.69 -9.15
C THR A 612 -36.09 -3.44 -10.40
N LYS A 613 -35.83 -2.35 -11.15
CA LYS A 613 -36.50 -2.05 -12.43
C LYS A 613 -36.35 -3.20 -13.43
N ALA A 614 -35.19 -3.86 -13.46
CA ALA A 614 -34.88 -4.96 -14.36
C ALA A 614 -35.48 -6.33 -13.94
N LEU A 615 -36.09 -6.47 -12.76
CA LEU A 615 -36.77 -7.70 -12.36
C LEU A 615 -37.86 -8.07 -13.37
N LYS A 616 -37.72 -9.24 -13.98
CA LYS A 616 -38.67 -9.82 -14.95
C LYS A 616 -39.72 -10.73 -14.31
N SER A 617 -39.44 -11.18 -13.09
CA SER A 617 -40.29 -12.00 -12.25
C SER A 617 -40.41 -11.33 -10.89
N ASP A 618 -41.45 -11.66 -10.14
CA ASP A 618 -41.65 -11.17 -8.77
C ASP A 618 -40.62 -11.76 -7.78
N ASP A 619 -39.79 -12.72 -8.23
CA ASP A 619 -38.67 -13.24 -7.45
C ASP A 619 -37.55 -12.19 -7.24
N ALA A 620 -37.59 -11.53 -6.08
CA ALA A 620 -36.58 -10.58 -5.61
C ALA A 620 -35.49 -11.23 -4.74
N SER A 621 -35.46 -12.56 -4.59
CA SER A 621 -34.56 -13.26 -3.65
C SER A 621 -33.07 -12.96 -3.88
N GLY A 622 -32.67 -12.65 -5.12
CA GLY A 622 -31.31 -12.23 -5.46
C GLY A 622 -30.94 -10.80 -5.02
N LEU A 623 -31.92 -9.94 -4.74
CA LEU A 623 -31.71 -8.55 -4.33
C LEU A 623 -31.73 -8.36 -2.80
N LEU A 624 -32.52 -9.15 -2.07
CA LEU A 624 -32.66 -9.02 -0.62
C LEU A 624 -31.31 -9.02 0.14
N PRO A 625 -30.32 -9.88 -0.19
CA PRO A 625 -29.01 -9.83 0.46
C PRO A 625 -28.25 -8.52 0.22
N ARG A 626 -28.49 -7.83 -0.91
CA ARG A 626 -27.86 -6.54 -1.23
C ARG A 626 -28.48 -5.40 -0.43
N PHE A 627 -29.80 -5.38 -0.24
CA PHE A 627 -30.47 -4.44 0.68
C PHE A 627 -29.95 -4.57 2.11
N ALA A 628 -29.93 -5.81 2.63
CA ALA A 628 -29.40 -6.08 3.97
C ALA A 628 -27.93 -5.65 4.13
N HIS A 629 -27.13 -5.80 3.06
CA HIS A 629 -25.76 -5.33 3.03
C HIS A 629 -25.64 -3.80 3.02
N LEU A 630 -26.44 -3.12 2.20
CA LEU A 630 -26.42 -1.66 2.09
C LEU A 630 -26.83 -1.01 3.42
N LYS A 631 -27.86 -1.53 4.09
CA LYS A 631 -28.25 -1.10 5.44
C LYS A 631 -27.09 -1.22 6.44
N ARG A 632 -26.37 -2.35 6.46
CA ARG A 632 -25.18 -2.50 7.32
C ARG A 632 -24.05 -1.53 6.96
N CYS A 633 -23.94 -1.11 5.69
CA CYS A 633 -22.98 -0.06 5.30
C CYS A 633 -23.38 1.29 5.91
N MET A 634 -24.67 1.58 6.00
CA MET A 634 -25.18 2.78 6.66
C MET A 634 -24.93 2.75 8.17
N ASP A 635 -25.12 1.60 8.81
CA ASP A 635 -24.77 1.40 10.23
C ASP A 635 -23.27 1.63 10.48
N ASP A 636 -22.41 1.09 9.62
CA ASP A 636 -20.96 1.21 9.74
C ASP A 636 -20.43 2.63 9.44
N VAL A 637 -21.12 3.41 8.58
CA VAL A 637 -20.71 4.79 8.25
C VAL A 637 -21.21 5.80 9.27
N ALA A 638 -22.30 5.52 9.99
CA ALA A 638 -22.90 6.45 10.96
C ALA A 638 -21.89 7.01 11.99
N PRO A 639 -21.00 6.22 12.61
CA PRO A 639 -20.00 6.75 13.55
C PRO A 639 -19.01 7.74 12.91
N LEU A 640 -18.73 7.61 11.60
CA LEU A 640 -17.88 8.57 10.89
C LEU A 640 -18.62 9.89 10.62
N LEU A 641 -19.94 9.81 10.47
CA LEU A 641 -20.80 10.98 10.30
C LEU A 641 -21.06 11.70 11.64
N ASP A 642 -21.06 10.99 12.76
CA ASP A 642 -21.19 11.60 14.09
C ASP A 642 -20.07 12.62 14.37
N MET A 643 -18.87 12.40 13.82
CA MET A 643 -17.77 13.36 13.91
C MET A 643 -18.10 14.71 13.27
N VAL A 644 -19.04 14.77 12.33
CA VAL A 644 -19.50 16.00 11.66
C VAL A 644 -20.92 16.41 12.03
N ALA A 645 -21.64 15.58 12.80
CA ALA A 645 -23.05 15.80 13.16
C ALA A 645 -23.30 17.10 13.94
N THR A 646 -22.28 17.62 14.65
CA THR A 646 -22.36 18.92 15.34
C THR A 646 -22.41 20.12 14.39
N ARG A 647 -22.01 19.92 13.13
CA ARG A 647 -21.97 20.98 12.10
C ARG A 647 -23.09 20.83 11.08
N VAL A 648 -23.50 19.60 10.80
CA VAL A 648 -24.45 19.29 9.74
C VAL A 648 -25.36 18.14 10.13
N ASN A 649 -26.67 18.25 9.87
CA ASN A 649 -27.65 17.21 10.20
C ASN A 649 -27.57 16.04 9.19
N THR A 650 -26.58 15.18 9.34
CA THR A 650 -26.44 13.94 8.56
C THR A 650 -27.23 12.77 9.14
N GLY A 651 -27.53 12.80 10.44
CA GLY A 651 -28.17 11.68 11.15
C GLY A 651 -29.64 11.49 10.76
N THR A 652 -30.42 12.57 10.72
CA THR A 652 -31.87 12.47 10.41
C THR A 652 -32.12 11.89 9.01
N PRO A 653 -31.49 12.40 7.94
CA PRO A 653 -31.71 11.85 6.60
C PRO A 653 -31.15 10.43 6.44
N LEU A 654 -30.08 10.06 7.17
CA LEU A 654 -29.55 8.70 7.15
C LEU A 654 -30.54 7.70 7.78
N VAL A 655 -31.18 8.07 8.89
CA VAL A 655 -32.22 7.24 9.54
C VAL A 655 -33.41 7.06 8.61
N PHE A 656 -33.90 8.14 7.97
CA PHE A 656 -34.99 8.03 6.99
C PHE A 656 -34.63 7.11 5.84
N ALA A 657 -33.44 7.28 5.23
CA ALA A 657 -32.99 6.37 4.19
C ALA A 657 -32.95 4.90 4.63
N ALA A 658 -32.59 4.62 5.89
CA ALA A 658 -32.55 3.26 6.40
C ALA A 658 -33.97 2.67 6.53
N THR A 659 -34.92 3.47 7.02
CA THR A 659 -36.34 3.09 7.11
C THR A 659 -36.95 2.88 5.73
N ASP A 660 -36.73 3.79 4.78
CA ASP A 660 -37.24 3.66 3.41
C ASP A 660 -36.67 2.43 2.70
N LEU A 661 -35.44 2.01 3.02
CA LEU A 661 -34.86 0.76 2.52
C LEU A 661 -35.50 -0.50 3.14
N GLU A 662 -35.95 -0.41 4.40
CA GLU A 662 -36.73 -1.49 5.03
C GLU A 662 -38.10 -1.60 4.37
N ASP A 663 -38.79 -0.49 4.14
CA ASP A 663 -40.08 -0.44 3.44
C ASP A 663 -39.96 -0.99 2.01
N ALA A 664 -38.85 -0.69 1.32
CA ALA A 664 -38.57 -1.26 0.00
C ALA A 664 -38.39 -2.79 0.03
N VAL A 665 -37.74 -3.32 1.08
CA VAL A 665 -37.57 -4.76 1.27
C VAL A 665 -38.92 -5.43 1.55
N ASP A 666 -39.71 -4.88 2.47
CA ASP A 666 -41.04 -5.39 2.82
C ASP A 666 -41.96 -5.39 1.59
N SER A 667 -41.90 -4.34 0.77
CA SER A 667 -42.64 -4.24 -0.49
C SER A 667 -42.23 -5.32 -1.49
N LEU A 668 -40.92 -5.57 -1.66
CA LEU A 668 -40.42 -6.65 -2.53
C LEU A 668 -40.84 -8.04 -2.03
N GLU A 669 -40.82 -8.28 -0.72
CA GLU A 669 -41.29 -9.55 -0.15
C GLU A 669 -42.80 -9.76 -0.36
N ASN A 670 -43.56 -8.67 -0.44
CA ASN A 670 -44.99 -8.68 -0.77
C ASN A 670 -45.29 -8.67 -2.29
N ASN A 671 -44.26 -8.73 -3.14
CA ASN A 671 -44.35 -8.64 -4.60
C ASN A 671 -44.89 -7.29 -5.12
N ASP A 672 -44.80 -6.22 -4.33
CA ASP A 672 -45.12 -4.87 -4.77
C ASP A 672 -43.86 -4.16 -5.29
N LYS A 673 -43.57 -4.38 -6.56
CA LYS A 673 -42.42 -3.77 -7.23
C LYS A 673 -42.54 -2.25 -7.35
N LEU A 674 -43.75 -1.70 -7.46
CA LEU A 674 -43.92 -0.25 -7.65
C LEU A 674 -43.66 0.47 -6.33
N ASP A 675 -44.27 0.01 -5.25
CA ASP A 675 -44.05 0.58 -3.91
C ASP A 675 -42.58 0.42 -3.47
N ALA A 676 -41.96 -0.72 -3.79
CA ALA A 676 -40.53 -0.92 -3.56
C ALA A 676 -39.64 0.09 -4.31
N LEU A 677 -40.02 0.49 -5.53
CA LEU A 677 -39.26 1.47 -6.30
C LEU A 677 -39.47 2.88 -5.77
N ASP A 678 -40.70 3.24 -5.38
CA ASP A 678 -41.01 4.53 -4.78
C ASP A 678 -40.24 4.71 -3.46
N ALA A 679 -40.25 3.70 -2.59
CA ALA A 679 -39.46 3.70 -1.35
C ALA A 679 -37.95 3.80 -1.61
N GLN A 680 -37.43 3.10 -2.63
CA GLN A 680 -36.02 3.21 -3.01
C GLN A 680 -35.63 4.60 -3.54
N ASP A 681 -36.50 5.23 -4.31
CA ASP A 681 -36.26 6.58 -4.85
C ASP A 681 -36.24 7.61 -3.70
N VAL A 682 -37.14 7.50 -2.71
CA VAL A 682 -37.11 8.34 -1.49
C VAL A 682 -35.84 8.09 -0.65
N ALA A 683 -35.43 6.83 -0.49
CA ALA A 683 -34.19 6.48 0.19
C ALA A 683 -32.98 7.11 -0.53
N ALA A 684 -32.95 7.07 -1.86
CA ALA A 684 -31.88 7.66 -2.67
C ALA A 684 -31.80 9.18 -2.48
N GLU A 685 -32.92 9.90 -2.47
CA GLU A 685 -32.94 11.34 -2.18
C GLU A 685 -32.38 11.67 -0.79
N SER A 686 -32.72 10.86 0.21
CA SER A 686 -32.22 11.02 1.58
C SER A 686 -30.71 10.76 1.68
N LEU A 687 -30.21 9.72 1.01
CA LEU A 687 -28.78 9.43 0.92
C LEU A 687 -28.00 10.53 0.17
N ASP A 688 -28.55 11.04 -0.92
CA ASP A 688 -27.96 12.13 -1.69
C ASP A 688 -27.82 13.41 -0.84
N LYS A 689 -28.85 13.74 -0.05
CA LYS A 689 -28.77 14.85 0.92
C LYS A 689 -27.58 14.67 1.86
N VAL A 690 -27.41 13.50 2.47
CA VAL A 690 -26.25 13.22 3.35
C VAL A 690 -24.93 13.36 2.57
N TYR A 691 -24.84 12.79 1.37
CA TYR A 691 -23.62 12.85 0.56
C TYR A 691 -23.23 14.30 0.22
N HIS A 692 -24.20 15.12 -0.21
CA HIS A 692 -23.97 16.53 -0.53
C HIS A 692 -23.51 17.35 0.67
N LEU A 693 -24.14 17.14 1.82
CA LEU A 693 -23.79 17.77 3.09
C LEU A 693 -22.34 17.45 3.51
N VAL A 694 -21.93 16.18 3.45
CA VAL A 694 -20.56 15.77 3.77
C VAL A 694 -19.56 16.25 2.71
N LYS A 695 -19.97 16.30 1.44
CA LYS A 695 -19.14 16.82 0.34
C LYS A 695 -18.83 18.31 0.52
N GLU A 696 -19.80 19.11 0.94
CA GLU A 696 -19.59 20.52 1.24
C GLU A 696 -18.62 20.70 2.41
N LEU A 697 -18.81 19.95 3.51
CA LEU A 697 -17.89 19.94 4.63
C LEU A 697 -16.46 19.54 4.23
N ARG A 698 -16.30 18.59 3.32
CA ARG A 698 -14.97 18.22 2.80
C ARG A 698 -14.27 19.41 2.14
N PHE A 699 -14.99 20.25 1.40
CA PHE A 699 -14.41 21.46 0.82
C PHE A 699 -14.08 22.50 1.89
N GLN A 700 -15.00 22.76 2.82
CA GLN A 700 -14.80 23.73 3.91
C GLN A 700 -13.59 23.35 4.78
N THR A 701 -13.49 22.09 5.18
CA THR A 701 -12.35 21.57 5.94
C THR A 701 -11.05 21.65 5.13
N GLY A 702 -11.12 21.46 3.81
CA GLY A 702 -10.02 21.73 2.86
C GLY A 702 -9.46 23.15 3.02
N TYR A 703 -10.33 24.15 2.95
CA TYR A 703 -9.95 25.57 3.10
C TYR A 703 -9.42 25.88 4.50
N ILE A 704 -10.03 25.35 5.56
CA ILE A 704 -9.55 25.57 6.93
C ILE A 704 -8.12 25.03 7.08
N ALA A 705 -7.80 23.85 6.54
CA ALA A 705 -6.43 23.36 6.60
C ALA A 705 -5.44 24.17 5.79
N GLU A 706 -5.85 24.73 4.66
CA GLU A 706 -5.00 25.65 3.92
C GLU A 706 -4.76 26.95 4.71
N ILE A 707 -5.77 27.50 5.39
CA ILE A 707 -5.60 28.68 6.25
C ILE A 707 -4.64 28.37 7.41
N VAL A 708 -4.81 27.24 8.09
CA VAL A 708 -3.95 26.87 9.23
C VAL A 708 -2.52 26.58 8.76
N ASP A 709 -2.34 25.93 7.61
CA ASP A 709 -1.03 25.68 7.00
C ASP A 709 -0.35 27.00 6.55
N PHE A 710 -1.12 27.93 5.98
CA PHE A 710 -0.65 29.28 5.66
C PHE A 710 -0.23 30.05 6.91
N LEU A 711 -1.03 30.03 7.97
CA LEU A 711 -0.70 30.66 9.25
C LEU A 711 0.54 30.02 9.89
N HIS A 712 0.68 28.70 9.82
CA HIS A 712 1.88 28.00 10.28
C HIS A 712 3.12 28.50 9.54
N THR A 713 3.07 28.49 8.20
CA THR A 713 4.17 28.98 7.35
C THR A 713 4.52 30.44 7.68
N SER A 714 3.51 31.30 7.85
CA SER A 714 3.71 32.72 8.20
C SER A 714 4.34 32.90 9.58
N VAL A 715 4.02 32.06 10.56
CA VAL A 715 4.65 32.12 11.90
C VAL A 715 6.08 31.63 11.84
N SER A 716 6.36 30.52 11.14
CA SER A 716 7.73 30.04 10.93
C SER A 716 8.57 31.07 10.18
N ASP A 717 8.02 31.72 9.15
CA ASP A 717 8.68 32.82 8.42
C ASP A 717 8.95 34.03 9.33
N THR A 718 8.02 34.37 10.22
CA THR A 718 8.22 35.47 11.19
C THR A 718 9.34 35.13 12.17
N ALA A 719 9.34 33.92 12.73
CA ALA A 719 10.42 33.45 13.60
C ALA A 719 11.78 33.40 12.88
N MET A 720 11.77 33.08 11.58
CA MET A 720 12.96 33.09 10.74
C MET A 720 13.45 34.52 10.47
N MET A 721 12.55 35.48 10.24
CA MET A 721 12.89 36.89 10.10
C MET A 721 13.45 37.47 11.40
N GLU A 722 12.87 37.14 12.56
CA GLU A 722 13.43 37.50 13.88
C GLU A 722 14.85 36.95 14.06
N TYR A 723 15.07 35.68 13.67
CA TYR A 723 16.40 35.07 13.68
C TYR A 723 17.38 35.79 12.74
N GLN A 724 16.98 36.09 11.51
CA GLN A 724 17.83 36.79 10.54
C GLN A 724 18.15 38.22 10.98
N GLN A 725 17.20 38.94 11.58
CA GLN A 725 17.46 40.26 12.18
C GLN A 725 18.44 40.17 13.35
N GLY A 726 18.30 39.14 14.20
CA GLY A 726 19.24 38.88 15.28
C GLY A 726 20.64 38.46 14.83
N ALA A 727 20.80 37.95 13.60
CA ALA A 727 22.10 37.61 13.02
C ALA A 727 22.79 38.79 12.30
N LEU A 728 22.02 39.84 11.99
CA LEU A 728 22.51 41.08 11.36
C LEU A 728 22.90 42.16 12.39
N ASN A 729 22.41 42.04 13.63
CA ASN A 729 22.80 42.81 14.80
C ASN A 729 23.89 42.07 15.59
#